data_AF-A0A2D7HXI7-F1
#
_entry.id   AF-A0A2D7HXI7-F1
#
_cell.length_a   1.000
_cell.length_b   1.000
_cell.length_c   1.000
_cell.angle_alpha   90.00
_cell.angle_beta   90.00
_cell.angle_gamma   90.00
#
_symmetry.space_group_name_H-M   'P 1'
#
loop_
_entity.id
_entity.type
_entity.pdbx_description
1 polymer ?
#
loop_
_entity_poly.entity_id
_entity_poly.type
_entity_poly.pdbx_seq_one_letter_code
_entity_poly.pdbx_strand_id
1 'polypeptide(L)'
;MTDSLTEYYARARHALLALSLCAAALGLSVGCAQHVPPPKGAVLMPLKRPPTWLPEPSDQIAAKAAAAALANNQKLLDEQVKKIYKVQDTHKGEDLEVLTQDLAHSTLNDPRAYRKASKNLTSGYGTDPAVQARLDLAVKNDPLALAWRRRLDTWETYWARTFNAVAKTVGQSVLSGFVLAPVQLATTVGHYLASFSNDEKISTSGRQELVLHKEYLARHGNAENAEAVQKRIETNEKRLATTMQKRRLKAAKAATKAQRHRVAIVESKRALAWGHHDDAVEIKESSEESLREQLHILGLSLVAANQEGFKHGDEWDVTLATELLLTSSHGEVLSEETIEVLREQAYSDGPRSGESLYIFAMVQEESGYPDQSWATLKHLALQKQGQTPMARHAHHLINDPWQNPYGAYRSMLSQRTAEKWRWRVLGGYANGTRYPNLPRPVAYTLEGPGIASTVATSPLRMVFGSFSQEPNFQRPAALLAYRYLGLHPKGEHKQEVLHWLFEYEEKRKNYNAALRLADFIPNLSSHTRKKLAEEASAQALAAAQRSKRIDRRIQILRQASKEFPDTESGMLAGKQVRSELVHSSPQKIRMTRDFLKQNPSVSGDSGLGLNPELINGELNDGELHPSGVSMLGGRKIQINMVAHGADEDTPPHKIKKQISQERLAKLASSLEETTHRNQLIDQDDSLEADADRDRFLERARVGLTGKTDHRPSAQSTYVYKSMRERYGLVRGRESILPFDLVFQGNFQDLGLGAFPRWRLPEETPDAFLYK
;
A
#
# COMPACT_ATOMS: atom_id res chain seq x y z
N MET A 1 -50.66 -23.37 51.33
CA MET A 1 -50.72 -24.78 50.89
C MET A 1 -50.88 -24.89 49.36
N THR A 2 -50.21 -24.01 48.61
CA THR A 2 -50.33 -23.91 47.14
C THR A 2 -48.99 -23.65 46.43
N ASP A 3 -47.87 -23.58 47.15
CA ASP A 3 -46.55 -23.30 46.55
C ASP A 3 -45.69 -24.55 46.32
N SER A 4 -46.04 -25.70 46.92
CA SER A 4 -45.27 -26.94 46.76
C SER A 4 -45.55 -27.67 45.43
N LEU A 5 -46.68 -27.38 44.78
CA LEU A 5 -47.05 -28.01 43.52
C LEU A 5 -46.40 -27.31 42.32
N THR A 6 -46.28 -25.98 42.34
CA THR A 6 -45.65 -25.20 41.26
C THR A 6 -44.16 -25.45 41.15
N GLU A 7 -43.45 -25.58 42.28
CA GLU A 7 -42.02 -25.98 42.27
C GLU A 7 -41.81 -27.41 41.76
N TYR A 8 -42.74 -28.33 42.06
CA TYR A 8 -42.67 -29.70 41.57
C TYR A 8 -42.87 -29.78 40.05
N TYR A 9 -43.82 -29.01 39.50
CA TYR A 9 -44.02 -28.93 38.05
C TYR A 9 -42.87 -28.22 37.32
N ALA A 10 -42.23 -27.22 37.93
CA ALA A 10 -41.07 -26.55 37.35
C ALA A 10 -39.83 -27.46 37.30
N ARG A 11 -39.57 -28.22 38.37
CA ARG A 11 -38.49 -29.23 38.40
C ARG A 11 -38.78 -30.41 37.48
N ALA A 12 -40.03 -30.86 37.38
CA ALA A 12 -40.43 -31.88 36.42
C ALA A 12 -40.29 -31.41 34.97
N ARG A 13 -40.59 -30.14 34.66
CA ARG A 13 -40.35 -29.54 33.35
C ARG A 13 -38.88 -29.44 33.00
N HIS A 14 -38.03 -29.04 33.95
CA HIS A 14 -36.58 -28.99 33.72
C HIS A 14 -35.94 -30.38 33.63
N ALA A 15 -36.44 -31.37 34.38
CA ALA A 15 -36.03 -32.75 34.23
C ALA A 15 -36.47 -33.35 32.89
N LEU A 16 -37.69 -33.07 32.42
CA LEU A 16 -38.18 -33.49 31.10
C LEU A 16 -37.50 -32.76 29.94
N LEU A 17 -37.15 -31.48 30.10
CA LEU A 17 -36.35 -30.74 29.11
C LEU A 17 -34.89 -31.21 29.09
N ALA A 18 -34.31 -31.54 30.25
CA ALA A 18 -32.98 -32.12 30.32
C ALA A 18 -32.96 -33.55 29.73
N LEU A 19 -34.00 -34.36 29.96
CA LEU A 19 -34.16 -35.68 29.35
C LEU A 19 -34.43 -35.59 27.84
N SER A 20 -35.19 -34.61 27.36
CA SER A 20 -35.40 -34.42 25.92
C SER A 20 -34.17 -33.85 25.20
N LEU A 21 -33.39 -32.98 25.86
CA LEU A 21 -32.10 -32.50 25.36
C LEU A 21 -31.01 -33.59 25.42
N CYS A 22 -31.00 -34.43 26.45
CA CYS A 22 -30.10 -35.60 26.50
C CYS A 22 -30.51 -36.67 25.47
N ALA A 23 -31.80 -36.90 25.23
CA ALA A 23 -32.26 -37.80 24.17
C ALA A 23 -31.99 -37.24 22.76
N ALA A 24 -32.07 -35.92 22.57
CA ALA A 24 -31.67 -35.27 21.32
C ALA A 24 -30.13 -35.24 21.12
N ALA A 25 -29.35 -35.13 22.21
CA ALA A 25 -27.88 -35.18 22.16
C ALA A 25 -27.33 -36.62 22.02
N LEU A 26 -28.02 -37.62 22.56
CA LEU A 26 -27.70 -39.04 22.36
C LEU A 26 -28.22 -39.55 21.00
N GLY A 27 -29.28 -38.95 20.44
CA GLY A 27 -29.77 -39.24 19.08
C GLY A 27 -28.91 -38.64 17.95
N LEU A 28 -28.06 -37.65 18.23
CA LEU A 28 -27.18 -37.01 17.25
C LEU A 28 -25.69 -37.42 17.38
N SER A 29 -25.36 -38.34 18.29
CA SER A 29 -23.98 -38.84 18.47
C SER A 29 -23.77 -40.30 18.05
N VAL A 30 -24.81 -40.97 17.54
CA VAL A 30 -24.62 -42.15 16.66
C VAL A 30 -24.66 -41.66 15.21
N GLY A 31 -23.72 -40.78 14.87
CA GLY A 31 -23.32 -40.65 13.48
C GLY A 31 -22.77 -42.01 13.08
N CYS A 32 -23.58 -42.77 12.35
CA CYS A 32 -23.12 -43.96 11.65
C CYS A 32 -21.75 -43.62 11.08
N ALA A 33 -20.71 -44.34 11.52
CA ALA A 33 -19.44 -44.36 10.82
C ALA A 33 -19.76 -44.93 9.43
N GLN A 34 -20.19 -44.06 8.52
CA GLN A 34 -20.43 -44.38 7.13
C GLN A 34 -19.04 -44.75 6.59
N HIS A 35 -18.80 -46.05 6.55
CA HIS A 35 -17.68 -46.62 5.84
C HIS A 35 -17.80 -46.15 4.40
N VAL A 36 -16.93 -45.22 4.03
CA VAL A 36 -16.65 -44.88 2.65
C VAL A 36 -16.32 -46.19 1.93
N PRO A 37 -17.02 -46.58 0.86
CA PRO A 37 -16.52 -47.66 0.03
C PRO A 37 -15.12 -47.24 -0.44
N PRO A 38 -14.08 -48.08 -0.28
CA PRO A 38 -12.75 -47.73 -0.75
C PRO A 38 -12.86 -47.28 -2.22
N PRO A 39 -12.09 -46.27 -2.65
CA PRO A 39 -12.09 -45.86 -4.05
C PRO A 39 -11.96 -47.12 -4.91
N LYS A 40 -12.72 -47.21 -6.02
CA LYS A 40 -12.76 -48.41 -6.88
C LYS A 40 -11.38 -48.82 -7.44
N GLY A 41 -10.32 -48.04 -7.18
CA GLY A 41 -8.92 -48.39 -7.40
C GLY A 41 -7.94 -47.63 -6.50
N ALA A 42 -6.64 -47.80 -6.76
CA ALA A 42 -5.60 -47.10 -6.03
C ALA A 42 -5.63 -45.58 -6.30
N VAL A 43 -5.70 -44.76 -5.25
CA VAL A 43 -5.69 -43.27 -5.35
C VAL A 43 -4.50 -42.72 -6.16
N LEU A 44 -3.37 -43.42 -6.13
CA LEU A 44 -2.17 -43.09 -6.90
C LEU A 44 -1.80 -44.31 -7.75
N MET A 45 -1.72 -44.12 -9.06
CA MET A 45 -1.23 -45.14 -10.00
C MET A 45 0.30 -45.23 -9.93
N PRO A 46 0.91 -46.40 -10.22
CA PRO A 46 2.37 -46.50 -10.35
C PRO A 46 2.87 -45.53 -11.41
N LEU A 47 4.03 -44.88 -11.17
CA LEU A 47 4.64 -44.03 -12.18
C LEU A 47 5.03 -44.92 -13.37
N LYS A 48 4.55 -44.58 -14.58
CA LYS A 48 5.12 -45.18 -15.79
C LYS A 48 6.60 -44.80 -15.85
N ARG A 49 7.46 -45.81 -15.99
CA ARG A 49 8.86 -45.56 -16.34
C ARG A 49 8.86 -45.04 -17.77
N PRO A 50 9.48 -43.88 -18.06
CA PRO A 50 9.63 -43.48 -19.44
C PRO A 50 10.38 -44.61 -20.17
N PRO A 51 10.00 -44.94 -21.42
CA PRO A 51 10.79 -45.85 -22.22
C PRO A 51 12.23 -45.32 -22.29
N THR A 52 13.22 -46.21 -22.33
CA THR A 52 14.61 -45.83 -22.58
C THR A 52 14.69 -45.03 -23.88
N TRP A 53 14.93 -43.72 -23.76
CA TRP A 53 15.04 -42.81 -24.89
C TRP A 53 16.30 -43.14 -25.69
N LEU A 54 16.14 -43.62 -26.92
CA LEU A 54 17.21 -43.72 -27.90
C LEU A 54 17.11 -42.48 -28.81
N PRO A 55 18.19 -41.71 -29.00
CA PRO A 55 18.12 -40.47 -29.77
C PRO A 55 17.78 -40.76 -31.24
N GLU A 56 16.63 -40.28 -31.67
CA GLU A 56 16.15 -40.43 -33.04
C GLU A 56 16.94 -39.54 -34.02
N PRO A 57 16.86 -39.78 -35.34
CA PRO A 57 17.52 -38.93 -36.33
C PRO A 57 17.14 -37.45 -36.20
N SER A 58 15.88 -37.17 -35.85
CA SER A 58 15.36 -35.83 -35.57
C SER A 58 16.08 -35.17 -34.37
N ASP A 59 16.24 -35.90 -33.26
CA ASP A 59 16.97 -35.44 -32.06
C ASP A 59 18.44 -35.13 -32.37
N GLN A 60 19.11 -35.97 -33.16
CA GLN A 60 20.51 -35.78 -33.52
C GLN A 60 20.71 -34.55 -34.40
N ILE A 61 19.79 -34.28 -35.32
CA ILE A 61 19.85 -33.09 -36.18
C ILE A 61 19.52 -31.83 -35.35
N ALA A 62 18.53 -31.91 -34.45
CA ALA A 62 18.22 -30.81 -33.53
C ALA A 62 19.38 -30.48 -32.59
N ALA A 63 20.07 -31.49 -32.05
CA ALA A 63 21.26 -31.31 -31.23
C ALA A 63 22.40 -30.65 -32.04
N LYS A 64 22.59 -31.04 -33.31
CA LYS A 64 23.57 -30.40 -34.20
C LYS A 64 23.19 -28.96 -34.55
N ALA A 65 21.90 -28.66 -34.72
CA ALA A 65 21.41 -27.29 -34.92
C ALA A 65 21.69 -26.43 -33.67
N ALA A 66 21.37 -26.93 -32.47
CA ALA A 66 21.65 -26.24 -31.22
C ALA A 66 23.16 -26.01 -31.02
N ALA A 67 24.01 -27.01 -31.29
CA ALA A 67 25.46 -26.87 -31.24
C ALA A 67 25.98 -25.83 -32.26
N ALA A 68 25.43 -25.81 -33.47
CA ALA A 68 25.78 -24.83 -34.50
C ALA A 68 25.41 -23.40 -34.10
N ALA A 69 24.25 -23.20 -33.46
CA ALA A 69 23.84 -21.91 -32.93
C ALA A 69 24.73 -21.44 -31.77
N LEU A 70 25.08 -22.34 -30.84
CA LEU A 70 26.00 -22.02 -29.74
C LEU A 70 27.41 -21.66 -30.26
N ALA A 71 27.84 -22.31 -31.34
CA ALA A 71 29.11 -22.00 -32.03
C ALA A 71 29.01 -20.80 -33.00
N ASN A 72 27.85 -20.14 -33.09
CA ASN A 72 27.55 -19.04 -33.99
C ASN A 72 27.86 -19.34 -35.48
N ASN A 73 27.73 -20.60 -35.90
CA ASN A 73 27.98 -21.06 -37.25
C ASN A 73 26.68 -21.09 -38.07
N GLN A 74 26.35 -19.94 -38.65
CA GLN A 74 25.08 -19.71 -39.35
C GLN A 74 24.88 -20.64 -40.56
N LYS A 75 25.95 -20.97 -41.29
CA LYS A 75 25.86 -21.88 -42.45
C LYS A 75 25.45 -23.29 -42.05
N LEU A 76 26.10 -23.85 -41.02
CA LEU A 76 25.76 -25.18 -40.52
C LEU A 76 24.36 -25.20 -39.90
N LEU A 77 23.97 -24.13 -39.23
CA LEU A 77 22.64 -23.99 -38.63
C LEU A 77 21.54 -24.02 -39.71
N ASP A 78 21.66 -23.21 -40.76
CA ASP A 78 20.70 -23.18 -41.87
C ASP A 78 20.61 -24.54 -42.59
N GLU A 79 21.73 -25.26 -42.71
CA GLU A 79 21.76 -26.62 -43.26
C GLU A 79 21.02 -27.63 -42.37
N GLN A 80 21.18 -27.57 -41.05
CA GLN A 80 20.47 -28.48 -40.14
C GLN A 80 18.96 -28.16 -40.08
N VAL A 81 18.59 -26.88 -40.08
CA VAL A 81 17.18 -26.45 -40.13
C VAL A 81 16.51 -26.99 -41.39
N LYS A 82 17.14 -26.87 -42.56
CA LYS A 82 16.63 -27.46 -43.82
C LYS A 82 16.54 -28.98 -43.77
N LYS A 83 17.41 -29.67 -43.03
CA LYS A 83 17.34 -31.12 -42.84
C LYS A 83 16.16 -31.50 -41.96
N ILE A 84 15.87 -30.75 -40.90
CA ILE A 84 14.72 -30.98 -40.00
C ILE A 84 13.40 -30.93 -40.77
N TYR A 85 13.20 -29.95 -41.66
CA TYR A 85 12.00 -29.88 -42.53
C TYR A 85 11.82 -31.08 -43.46
N LYS A 86 12.90 -31.82 -43.79
CA LYS A 86 12.86 -32.96 -44.71
C LYS A 86 12.68 -34.30 -44.00
N VAL A 87 12.91 -34.37 -42.69
CA VAL A 87 12.73 -35.60 -41.91
C VAL A 87 11.24 -35.78 -41.61
N GLN A 88 10.69 -36.91 -42.07
CA GLN A 88 9.38 -37.42 -41.68
C GLN A 88 9.60 -38.50 -40.62
N ASP A 89 9.58 -38.11 -39.35
CA ASP A 89 9.70 -39.02 -38.21
C ASP A 89 8.35 -39.11 -37.50
N THR A 90 7.94 -40.32 -37.09
CA THR A 90 6.63 -40.51 -36.43
C THR A 90 6.56 -39.90 -35.03
N HIS A 91 7.70 -39.63 -34.41
CA HIS A 91 7.80 -38.94 -33.11
C HIS A 91 8.39 -37.52 -33.23
N LYS A 92 8.49 -36.97 -34.44
CA LYS A 92 8.85 -35.56 -34.63
C LYS A 92 7.81 -34.71 -33.91
N GLY A 93 8.21 -34.08 -32.81
CA GLY A 93 7.35 -33.15 -32.09
C GLY A 93 6.81 -32.09 -33.06
N GLU A 94 5.51 -31.82 -32.98
CA GLU A 94 4.79 -30.92 -33.90
C GLU A 94 5.47 -29.53 -34.01
N ASP A 95 6.22 -29.13 -32.97
CA ASP A 95 6.85 -27.81 -32.85
C ASP A 95 8.34 -27.75 -33.19
N LEU A 96 8.99 -28.88 -33.48
CA LEU A 96 10.45 -28.93 -33.67
C LEU A 96 10.92 -28.05 -34.84
N GLU A 97 10.13 -27.96 -35.89
CA GLU A 97 10.39 -27.09 -37.04
C GLU A 97 10.39 -25.60 -36.64
N VAL A 98 9.36 -25.19 -35.90
CA VAL A 98 9.20 -23.81 -35.44
C VAL A 98 10.31 -23.43 -34.45
N LEU A 99 10.65 -24.33 -33.53
CA LEU A 99 11.70 -24.12 -32.53
C LEU A 99 13.09 -23.98 -33.17
N THR A 100 13.38 -24.80 -34.17
CA THR A 100 14.69 -24.77 -34.85
C THR A 100 14.81 -23.57 -35.79
N GLN A 101 13.70 -23.13 -36.39
CA GLN A 101 13.63 -21.87 -37.15
C GLN A 101 13.79 -20.64 -36.24
N ASP A 102 13.16 -20.62 -35.06
CA ASP A 102 13.38 -19.56 -34.07
C ASP A 102 14.82 -19.53 -33.57
N LEU A 103 15.41 -20.70 -33.29
CA LEU A 103 16.81 -20.80 -32.90
C LEU A 103 17.74 -20.23 -33.98
N ALA A 104 17.46 -20.46 -35.27
CA ALA A 104 18.16 -19.79 -36.37
C ALA A 104 17.97 -18.26 -36.34
N HIS A 105 16.75 -17.77 -36.15
CA HIS A 105 16.50 -16.34 -36.04
C HIS A 105 17.24 -15.71 -34.85
N SER A 106 17.34 -16.41 -33.72
CA SER A 106 18.00 -15.91 -32.51
C SER A 106 19.51 -15.66 -32.68
N THR A 107 20.14 -16.27 -33.70
CA THR A 107 21.56 -16.04 -34.06
C THR A 107 21.77 -14.80 -34.93
N LEU A 108 20.70 -14.08 -35.31
CA LEU A 108 20.82 -12.85 -36.09
C LEU A 108 21.44 -11.73 -35.24
N ASN A 109 22.53 -11.14 -35.73
CA ASN A 109 23.25 -10.06 -35.06
C ASN A 109 22.44 -8.75 -34.95
N ASP A 110 21.45 -8.54 -35.82
CA ASP A 110 20.56 -7.36 -35.78
C ASP A 110 19.24 -7.69 -35.06
N PRO A 111 18.94 -7.06 -33.92
CA PRO A 111 17.68 -7.21 -33.21
C PRO A 111 16.44 -6.92 -34.09
N ARG A 112 16.55 -6.06 -35.10
CA ARG A 112 15.44 -5.76 -36.03
C ARG A 112 15.19 -6.91 -36.99
N ALA A 113 16.26 -7.51 -37.51
CA ALA A 113 16.18 -8.70 -38.34
C ALA A 113 15.54 -9.85 -37.55
N TYR A 114 15.95 -10.05 -36.29
CA TYR A 114 15.34 -11.02 -35.38
C TYR A 114 13.85 -10.77 -35.17
N ARG A 115 13.43 -9.53 -34.86
CA ARG A 115 12.01 -9.18 -34.68
C ARG A 115 11.19 -9.35 -35.94
N LYS A 116 11.72 -8.97 -37.11
CA LYS A 116 11.04 -9.15 -38.40
C LYS A 116 10.87 -10.64 -38.71
N ALA A 117 11.90 -11.43 -38.46
CA ALA A 117 11.87 -12.88 -38.62
C ALA A 117 10.90 -13.55 -37.62
N SER A 118 10.87 -13.09 -36.37
CA SER A 118 9.92 -13.52 -35.34
C SER A 118 8.48 -13.20 -35.73
N LYS A 119 8.21 -11.97 -36.22
CA LYS A 119 6.88 -11.54 -36.69
C LYS A 119 6.40 -12.38 -37.87
N ASN A 120 7.30 -12.71 -38.80
CA ASN A 120 6.99 -13.59 -39.92
C ASN A 120 6.68 -15.01 -39.44
N LEU A 121 7.45 -15.52 -38.47
CA LEU A 121 7.24 -16.84 -37.88
C LEU A 121 5.89 -16.94 -37.16
N THR A 122 5.50 -15.90 -36.40
CA THR A 122 4.19 -15.84 -35.73
C THR A 122 3.00 -15.63 -36.68
N SER A 123 3.25 -15.19 -37.92
CA SER A 123 2.19 -14.96 -38.92
C SER A 123 1.74 -16.24 -39.66
N GLY A 124 2.52 -17.33 -39.55
CA GLY A 124 2.15 -18.63 -40.08
C GLY A 124 1.15 -19.36 -39.18
N TYR A 125 0.25 -20.14 -39.77
CA TYR A 125 -0.64 -21.05 -39.04
C TYR A 125 0.17 -22.25 -38.48
N GLY A 126 -0.08 -22.63 -37.22
CA GLY A 126 0.48 -23.85 -36.62
C GLY A 126 1.71 -23.66 -35.70
N THR A 127 1.93 -22.48 -35.12
CA THR A 127 2.95 -22.30 -34.07
C THR A 127 2.40 -22.66 -32.69
N ASP A 128 3.18 -23.37 -31.85
CA ASP A 128 2.81 -23.62 -30.44
C ASP A 128 2.49 -22.29 -29.73
N PRO A 129 1.33 -22.19 -29.06
CA PRO A 129 0.95 -21.01 -28.29
C PRO A 129 2.04 -20.47 -27.35
N ALA A 130 2.87 -21.32 -26.75
CA ALA A 130 3.94 -20.86 -25.86
C ALA A 130 5.10 -20.22 -26.63
N VAL A 131 5.49 -20.80 -27.77
CA VAL A 131 6.50 -20.23 -28.68
C VAL A 131 5.97 -18.93 -29.27
N GLN A 132 4.72 -18.91 -29.71
CA GLN A 132 4.05 -17.71 -30.23
C GLN A 132 4.03 -16.60 -29.19
N ALA A 133 3.67 -16.89 -27.93
CA ALA A 133 3.68 -15.89 -26.85
C ALA A 133 5.07 -15.30 -26.59
N ARG A 134 6.12 -16.14 -26.58
CA ARG A 134 7.51 -15.69 -26.41
C ARG A 134 7.95 -14.80 -27.59
N LEU A 135 7.65 -15.21 -28.82
CA LEU A 135 7.97 -14.44 -30.03
C LEU A 135 7.21 -13.10 -30.05
N ASP A 136 5.92 -13.12 -29.70
CA ASP A 136 5.10 -11.94 -29.56
C ASP A 136 5.67 -10.99 -28.50
N LEU A 137 6.18 -11.50 -27.39
CA LEU A 137 6.83 -10.70 -26.36
C LEU A 137 8.12 -10.05 -26.89
N ALA A 138 8.94 -10.80 -27.64
CA ALA A 138 10.14 -10.26 -28.29
C ALA A 138 9.82 -9.18 -29.34
N VAL A 139 8.72 -9.36 -30.10
CA VAL A 139 8.22 -8.38 -31.09
C VAL A 139 7.62 -7.15 -30.40
N LYS A 140 6.82 -7.35 -29.34
CA LYS A 140 6.15 -6.27 -28.58
C LYS A 140 7.14 -5.44 -27.75
N ASN A 141 8.32 -5.97 -27.42
CA ASN A 141 9.40 -5.27 -26.72
C ASN A 141 10.23 -4.33 -27.63
N ASP A 142 9.75 -4.00 -28.83
CA ASP A 142 10.37 -2.97 -29.65
C ASP A 142 10.22 -1.58 -29.00
N PRO A 143 11.32 -0.84 -28.71
CA PRO A 143 11.24 0.45 -28.03
C PRO A 143 10.38 1.48 -28.77
N LEU A 144 10.34 1.45 -30.11
CA LEU A 144 9.46 2.35 -30.88
C LEU A 144 7.99 1.93 -30.80
N ALA A 145 7.68 0.63 -30.88
CA ALA A 145 6.33 0.14 -30.68
C ALA A 145 5.83 0.44 -29.25
N LEU A 146 6.67 0.25 -28.25
CA LEU A 146 6.39 0.61 -26.86
C LEU A 146 6.18 2.13 -26.72
N ALA A 147 7.05 2.96 -27.31
CA ALA A 147 6.91 4.42 -27.28
C ALA A 147 5.59 4.88 -27.91
N TRP A 148 5.21 4.27 -29.04
CA TRP A 148 3.93 4.53 -29.69
C TRP A 148 2.75 4.09 -28.81
N ARG A 149 2.85 2.93 -28.15
CA ARG A 149 1.85 2.46 -27.18
C ARG A 149 1.72 3.43 -26.00
N ARG A 150 2.83 3.93 -25.43
CA ARG A 150 2.78 4.96 -24.36
C ARG A 150 2.13 6.26 -24.80
N ARG A 151 2.34 6.65 -26.06
CA ARG A 151 1.65 7.81 -26.63
C ARG A 151 0.15 7.56 -26.76
N LEU A 152 -0.26 6.35 -27.17
CA LEU A 152 -1.66 5.95 -27.17
C LEU A 152 -2.22 5.91 -25.75
N ASP A 153 -1.53 5.31 -24.78
CA ASP A 153 -1.96 5.30 -23.37
C ASP A 153 -2.21 6.72 -22.85
N THR A 154 -1.39 7.69 -23.28
CA THR A 154 -1.57 9.11 -22.96
C THR A 154 -2.87 9.65 -23.57
N TRP A 155 -3.09 9.40 -24.86
CA TRP A 155 -4.30 9.81 -25.55
C TRP A 155 -5.55 9.13 -24.98
N GLU A 156 -5.50 7.82 -24.71
CA GLU A 156 -6.56 7.05 -24.08
C GLU A 156 -6.84 7.54 -22.67
N THR A 157 -5.81 7.89 -21.90
CA THR A 157 -6.01 8.51 -20.58
C THR A 157 -6.78 9.81 -20.69
N TYR A 158 -6.42 10.67 -21.64
CA TYR A 158 -7.15 11.90 -21.89
C TYR A 158 -8.58 11.59 -22.33
N TRP A 159 -8.77 10.77 -23.37
CA TRP A 159 -10.07 10.33 -23.89
C TRP A 159 -10.96 9.74 -22.81
N ALA A 160 -10.43 8.81 -22.01
CA ALA A 160 -11.15 8.20 -20.92
C ALA A 160 -11.62 9.23 -19.90
N ARG A 161 -10.76 10.19 -19.53
CA ARG A 161 -11.15 11.29 -18.64
C ARG A 161 -12.24 12.16 -19.26
N THR A 162 -12.14 12.50 -20.55
CA THR A 162 -13.16 13.29 -21.26
C THR A 162 -14.50 12.56 -21.28
N PHE A 163 -14.49 11.31 -21.74
CA PHE A 163 -15.66 10.47 -21.91
C PHE A 163 -16.32 10.22 -20.56
N ASN A 164 -15.53 9.88 -19.53
CA ASN A 164 -16.06 9.61 -18.19
C ASN A 164 -16.69 10.83 -17.55
N ALA A 165 -16.11 12.02 -17.74
CA ALA A 165 -16.70 13.26 -17.23
C ALA A 165 -18.06 13.55 -17.88
N VAL A 166 -18.16 13.39 -19.21
CA VAL A 166 -19.41 13.61 -19.96
C VAL A 166 -20.43 12.51 -19.64
N ALA A 167 -20.06 11.25 -19.75
CA ALA A 167 -20.94 10.10 -19.53
C ALA A 167 -21.50 10.08 -18.11
N LYS A 168 -20.68 10.40 -17.10
CA LYS A 168 -21.15 10.56 -15.72
C LYS A 168 -22.24 11.62 -15.60
N THR A 169 -22.01 12.79 -16.19
CA THR A 169 -22.92 13.93 -16.11
C THR A 169 -24.24 13.61 -16.82
N VAL A 170 -24.16 13.03 -18.02
CA VAL A 170 -25.35 12.62 -18.78
C VAL A 170 -26.13 11.54 -18.02
N GLY A 171 -25.45 10.51 -17.50
CA GLY A 171 -26.09 9.43 -16.73
C GLY A 171 -26.75 9.90 -15.44
N GLN A 172 -26.19 10.92 -14.78
CA GLN A 172 -26.81 11.56 -13.60
C GLN A 172 -27.95 12.52 -13.98
N SER A 173 -27.89 13.16 -15.15
CA SER A 173 -28.94 14.08 -15.62
C SER A 173 -30.21 13.38 -16.09
N VAL A 174 -30.10 12.16 -16.61
CA VAL A 174 -31.24 11.34 -17.07
C VAL A 174 -32.19 11.03 -15.90
N LEU A 175 -31.65 10.83 -14.70
CA LEU A 175 -32.44 10.51 -13.50
C LEU A 175 -32.92 11.75 -12.74
N SER A 176 -32.32 12.93 -12.96
CA SER A 176 -32.74 14.21 -12.37
C SER A 176 -33.68 15.04 -13.26
N GLY A 177 -34.20 14.46 -14.34
CA GLY A 177 -35.24 15.06 -15.18
C GLY A 177 -34.76 16.10 -16.19
N PHE A 178 -33.48 16.11 -16.58
CA PHE A 178 -32.87 17.00 -17.59
C PHE A 178 -32.94 18.53 -17.35
N VAL A 179 -33.72 19.02 -16.39
CA VAL A 179 -33.92 20.48 -16.14
C VAL A 179 -32.61 21.20 -15.79
N LEU A 180 -31.70 20.52 -15.09
CA LEU A 180 -30.38 21.06 -14.72
C LEU A 180 -29.23 20.57 -15.63
N ALA A 181 -29.53 19.78 -16.67
CA ALA A 181 -28.52 19.18 -17.53
C ALA A 181 -27.58 20.20 -18.21
N PRO A 182 -28.06 21.37 -18.72
CA PRO A 182 -27.16 22.35 -19.33
C PRO A 182 -26.17 22.96 -18.34
N VAL A 183 -26.60 23.21 -17.10
CA VAL A 183 -25.74 23.75 -16.03
C VAL A 183 -24.76 22.69 -15.55
N GLN A 184 -25.20 21.44 -15.38
CA GLN A 184 -24.34 20.33 -15.01
C GLN A 184 -23.31 20.00 -16.10
N LEU A 185 -23.69 20.06 -17.38
CA LEU A 185 -22.78 19.92 -18.51
C LEU A 185 -21.79 21.08 -18.61
N ALA A 186 -22.25 22.32 -18.45
CA ALA A 186 -21.36 23.48 -18.47
C ALA A 186 -20.33 23.44 -17.33
N THR A 187 -20.75 23.01 -16.13
CA THR A 187 -19.88 22.92 -14.95
C THR A 187 -18.92 21.74 -15.03
N THR A 188 -19.33 20.60 -15.58
CA THR A 188 -18.43 19.47 -15.84
C THR A 188 -17.47 19.72 -16.98
N VAL A 189 -17.89 20.40 -18.06
CA VAL A 189 -16.99 20.91 -19.11
C VAL A 189 -16.02 21.93 -18.51
N GLY A 190 -16.49 22.81 -17.62
CA GLY A 190 -15.64 23.75 -16.89
C GLY A 190 -14.59 23.05 -16.02
N HIS A 191 -14.99 22.06 -15.21
CA HIS A 191 -14.09 21.23 -14.41
C HIS A 191 -13.12 20.40 -15.25
N TYR A 192 -13.56 19.94 -16.41
CA TYR A 192 -12.77 19.21 -17.39
C TYR A 192 -11.70 20.12 -18.02
N LEU A 193 -12.07 21.29 -18.54
CA LEU A 193 -11.14 22.30 -19.06
C LEU A 193 -10.16 22.77 -17.98
N ALA A 194 -10.64 22.95 -16.75
CA ALA A 194 -9.81 23.25 -15.59
C ALA A 194 -8.82 22.14 -15.24
N SER A 195 -9.21 20.87 -15.41
CA SER A 195 -8.31 19.74 -15.14
C SER A 195 -7.13 19.70 -16.11
N PHE A 196 -7.31 20.08 -17.39
CA PHE A 196 -6.19 20.23 -18.33
C PHE A 196 -5.22 21.34 -17.97
N SER A 197 -5.70 22.42 -17.35
CA SER A 197 -4.82 23.48 -16.86
C SER A 197 -3.92 23.02 -15.71
N ASN A 198 -4.35 21.96 -14.99
CA ASN A 198 -3.58 21.31 -13.94
C ASN A 198 -2.71 20.15 -14.43
N ASP A 199 -3.03 19.55 -15.58
CA ASP A 199 -2.24 18.48 -16.16
C ASP A 199 -0.86 19.00 -16.59
N GLU A 200 0.13 18.13 -16.43
CA GLU A 200 1.50 18.42 -16.82
C GLU A 200 1.65 18.42 -18.34
N LYS A 201 2.58 19.24 -18.86
CA LYS A 201 2.84 19.28 -20.32
C LYS A 201 3.38 17.96 -20.85
N ILE A 202 3.97 17.12 -19.98
CA ILE A 202 4.33 15.74 -20.28
C ILE A 202 3.76 14.82 -19.18
N SER A 203 2.94 13.85 -19.58
CA SER A 203 2.43 12.81 -18.68
C SER A 203 3.53 11.83 -18.26
N THR A 204 3.25 10.98 -17.28
CA THR A 204 4.14 9.87 -16.87
C THR A 204 4.44 8.94 -18.04
N SER A 205 3.42 8.56 -18.80
CA SER A 205 3.55 7.79 -20.05
C SER A 205 4.36 8.54 -21.12
N GLY A 206 4.22 9.86 -21.23
CA GLY A 206 5.04 10.68 -22.13
C GLY A 206 6.53 10.71 -21.73
N ARG A 207 6.83 10.60 -20.43
CA ARG A 207 8.22 10.46 -19.94
C ARG A 207 8.79 9.07 -20.25
N GLN A 208 7.96 8.03 -20.18
CA GLN A 208 8.35 6.69 -20.65
C GLN A 208 8.63 6.69 -22.15
N GLU A 209 7.75 7.32 -22.96
CA GLU A 209 7.97 7.52 -24.40
C GLU A 209 9.32 8.20 -24.67
N LEU A 210 9.67 9.25 -23.90
CA LEU A 210 10.95 9.94 -24.03
C LEU A 210 12.14 8.99 -23.79
N VAL A 211 12.10 8.19 -22.71
CA VAL A 211 13.20 7.26 -22.38
C VAL A 211 13.35 6.17 -23.44
N LEU A 212 12.23 5.62 -23.92
CA LEU A 212 12.24 4.61 -24.99
C LEU A 212 12.80 5.15 -26.31
N HIS A 213 12.45 6.40 -26.67
CA HIS A 213 13.05 7.06 -27.83
C HIS A 213 14.57 7.30 -27.66
N LYS A 214 15.02 7.68 -26.46
CA LYS A 214 16.46 7.85 -26.17
C LYS A 214 17.21 6.53 -26.24
N GLU A 215 16.65 5.48 -25.65
CA GLU A 215 17.20 4.12 -25.71
C GLU A 215 17.30 3.63 -27.16
N TYR A 216 16.27 3.89 -27.97
CA TYR A 216 16.29 3.57 -29.39
C TYR A 216 17.43 4.29 -30.14
N LEU A 217 17.60 5.60 -29.95
CA LEU A 217 18.70 6.34 -30.59
C LEU A 217 20.07 5.89 -30.10
N ALA A 218 20.22 5.60 -28.81
CA ALA A 218 21.49 5.11 -28.26
C ALA A 218 21.90 3.77 -28.89
N ARG A 219 20.94 2.87 -29.16
CA ARG A 219 21.18 1.57 -29.80
C ARG A 219 21.26 1.64 -31.32
N HIS A 220 20.61 2.63 -31.94
CA HIS A 220 20.40 2.68 -33.38
C HIS A 220 20.57 4.09 -33.98
N GLY A 221 21.69 4.74 -33.69
CA GLY A 221 21.98 6.11 -34.16
C GLY A 221 22.01 6.27 -35.69
N ASN A 222 22.32 5.21 -36.44
CA ASN A 222 22.47 5.25 -37.91
C ASN A 222 21.20 4.83 -38.68
N ALA A 223 20.05 4.71 -38.00
CA ALA A 223 18.81 4.26 -38.65
C ALA A 223 18.16 5.37 -39.51
N GLU A 224 17.48 4.99 -40.60
CA GLU A 224 16.76 5.93 -41.49
C GLU A 224 15.74 6.83 -40.78
N ASN A 225 15.17 6.36 -39.67
CA ASN A 225 14.19 7.10 -38.86
C ASN A 225 14.81 7.84 -37.66
N ALA A 226 16.13 7.84 -37.51
CA ALA A 226 16.82 8.46 -36.37
C ALA A 226 16.51 9.98 -36.26
N GLU A 227 16.51 10.70 -37.38
CA GLU A 227 16.21 12.14 -37.40
C GLU A 227 14.78 12.44 -36.89
N ALA A 228 13.81 11.62 -37.30
CA ALA A 228 12.42 11.76 -36.86
C ALA A 228 12.26 11.48 -35.35
N VAL A 229 12.99 10.50 -34.81
CA VAL A 229 12.99 10.19 -33.37
C VAL A 229 13.69 11.31 -32.59
N GLN A 230 14.78 11.87 -33.12
CA GLN A 230 15.50 12.99 -32.50
C GLN A 230 14.61 14.23 -32.34
N LYS A 231 13.87 14.61 -33.39
CA LYS A 231 12.88 15.72 -33.32
C LYS A 231 11.82 15.49 -32.23
N ARG A 232 11.40 14.24 -32.01
CA ARG A 232 10.45 13.88 -30.94
C ARG A 232 11.07 13.98 -29.56
N ILE A 233 12.33 13.55 -29.39
CA ILE A 233 13.06 13.69 -28.14
C ILE A 233 13.17 15.16 -27.77
N GLU A 234 13.63 16.02 -28.69
CA GLU A 234 13.75 17.46 -28.45
C GLU A 234 12.41 18.09 -28.03
N THR A 235 11.32 17.69 -28.68
CA THR A 235 9.96 18.17 -28.34
C THR A 235 9.55 17.73 -26.94
N ASN A 236 9.75 16.46 -26.59
CA ASN A 236 9.38 15.93 -25.28
C ASN A 236 10.32 16.44 -24.17
N GLU A 237 11.59 16.69 -24.45
CA GLU A 237 12.53 17.34 -23.52
C GLU A 237 12.11 18.77 -23.21
N LYS A 238 11.70 19.56 -24.21
CA LYS A 238 11.12 20.90 -23.98
C LYS A 238 9.87 20.83 -23.09
N ARG A 239 8.99 19.84 -23.31
CA ARG A 239 7.80 19.61 -22.46
C ARG A 239 8.18 19.19 -21.04
N LEU A 240 9.22 18.36 -20.89
CA LEU A 240 9.74 17.94 -19.58
C LEU A 240 10.37 19.11 -18.82
N ALA A 241 11.24 19.89 -19.47
CA ALA A 241 11.88 21.06 -18.89
C ALA A 241 10.84 22.06 -18.39
N THR A 242 9.84 22.38 -19.22
CA THR A 242 8.74 23.29 -18.81
C THR A 242 7.88 22.72 -17.67
N THR A 243 7.68 21.41 -17.60
CA THR A 243 6.97 20.75 -16.50
C THR A 243 7.76 20.83 -15.20
N MET A 244 9.05 20.49 -15.24
CA MET A 244 9.94 20.53 -14.07
C MET A 244 10.12 21.97 -13.57
N GLN A 245 10.34 22.93 -14.47
CA GLN A 245 10.42 24.36 -14.16
C GLN A 245 9.15 24.83 -13.44
N LYS A 246 7.95 24.53 -13.96
CA LYS A 246 6.67 24.87 -13.31
C LYS A 246 6.51 24.25 -11.92
N ARG A 247 6.86 22.96 -11.75
CA ARG A 247 6.82 22.27 -10.45
C ARG A 247 7.70 22.99 -9.42
N ARG A 248 8.94 23.30 -9.79
CA ARG A 248 9.92 24.01 -8.95
C ARG A 248 9.48 25.42 -8.61
N LEU A 249 8.96 26.15 -9.59
CA LEU A 249 8.41 27.49 -9.40
C LEU A 249 7.23 27.50 -8.41
N LYS A 250 6.33 26.52 -8.52
CA LYS A 250 5.21 26.38 -7.59
C LYS A 250 5.69 26.10 -6.16
N ALA A 251 6.70 25.25 -6.00
CA ALA A 251 7.33 25.00 -4.71
C ALA A 251 8.01 26.26 -4.14
N ALA A 252 8.70 27.03 -4.99
CA ALA A 252 9.31 28.30 -4.61
C ALA A 252 8.25 29.31 -4.15
N LYS A 253 7.17 29.52 -4.92
CA LYS A 253 6.04 30.39 -4.54
C LYS A 253 5.39 29.96 -3.22
N ALA A 254 5.22 28.66 -2.99
CA ALA A 254 4.68 28.13 -1.75
C ALA A 254 5.62 28.40 -0.56
N ALA A 255 6.94 28.23 -0.76
CA ALA A 255 7.95 28.52 0.25
C ALA A 255 8.02 30.02 0.60
N THR A 256 7.93 30.91 -0.40
CA THR A 256 7.87 32.36 -0.20
C THR A 256 6.63 32.76 0.61
N LYS A 257 5.45 32.22 0.27
CA LYS A 257 4.21 32.44 1.04
C LYS A 257 4.31 31.94 2.48
N ALA A 258 5.08 30.89 2.72
CA ALA A 258 5.35 30.36 4.05
C ALA A 258 6.53 31.05 4.76
N GLN A 259 7.07 32.15 4.21
CA GLN A 259 8.24 32.88 4.73
C GLN A 259 9.50 32.01 4.90
N ARG A 260 9.61 30.92 4.14
CA ARG A 260 10.78 30.01 4.14
C ARG A 260 11.77 30.41 3.05
N HIS A 261 12.39 31.59 3.19
CA HIS A 261 13.22 32.21 2.16
C HIS A 261 14.36 31.31 1.65
N ARG A 262 15.03 30.54 2.53
CA ARG A 262 16.09 29.58 2.12
C ARG A 262 15.57 28.52 1.14
N VAL A 263 14.39 27.97 1.40
CA VAL A 263 13.77 26.95 0.53
C VAL A 263 13.32 27.59 -0.78
N ALA A 264 12.77 28.81 -0.73
CA ALA A 264 12.38 29.56 -1.92
C ALA A 264 13.58 29.80 -2.86
N ILE A 265 14.74 30.18 -2.32
CA ILE A 265 15.99 30.38 -3.09
C ILE A 265 16.48 29.08 -3.75
N VAL A 266 16.44 27.96 -3.03
CA VAL A 266 16.89 26.67 -3.59
C VAL A 266 15.95 26.21 -4.70
N GLU A 267 14.64 26.27 -4.49
CA GLU A 267 13.66 25.86 -5.49
C GLU A 267 13.61 26.81 -6.69
N SER A 268 13.85 28.12 -6.51
CA SER A 268 13.97 29.07 -7.62
C SER A 268 15.24 28.83 -8.44
N LYS A 269 16.39 28.57 -7.80
CA LYS A 269 17.63 28.14 -8.50
C LYS A 269 17.41 26.85 -9.30
N ARG A 270 16.70 25.88 -8.72
CA ARG A 270 16.32 24.65 -9.43
C ARG A 270 15.40 24.93 -10.61
N ALA A 271 14.46 25.87 -10.50
CA ALA A 271 13.62 26.28 -11.62
C ALA A 271 14.46 26.91 -12.75
N LEU A 272 15.40 27.79 -12.41
CA LEU A 272 16.31 28.45 -13.35
C LEU A 272 17.24 27.46 -14.06
N ALA A 273 17.63 26.36 -13.41
CA ALA A 273 18.41 25.30 -14.03
C ALA A 273 17.69 24.59 -15.19
N TRP A 274 16.35 24.62 -15.22
CA TRP A 274 15.54 24.04 -16.31
C TRP A 274 15.20 25.06 -17.42
N GLY A 275 15.52 26.35 -17.23
CA GLY A 275 15.25 27.42 -18.18
C GLY A 275 15.03 28.76 -17.49
N HIS A 276 15.20 29.85 -18.25
CA HIS A 276 14.94 31.20 -17.76
C HIS A 276 13.43 31.42 -17.48
N HIS A 277 13.11 32.11 -16.39
CA HIS A 277 11.76 32.51 -16.01
C HIS A 277 11.79 33.71 -15.06
N ASP A 278 11.14 34.81 -15.43
CA ASP A 278 11.21 36.09 -14.72
C ASP A 278 10.73 35.95 -13.26
N ASP A 279 9.57 35.33 -13.01
CA ASP A 279 9.11 35.03 -11.65
C ASP A 279 10.13 34.25 -10.81
N ALA A 280 10.93 33.35 -11.40
CA ALA A 280 11.92 32.59 -10.64
C ALA A 280 13.10 33.48 -10.23
N VAL A 281 13.48 34.43 -11.09
CA VAL A 281 14.49 35.45 -10.79
C VAL A 281 13.96 36.38 -9.70
N GLU A 282 12.75 36.91 -9.86
CA GLU A 282 12.11 37.80 -8.89
C GLU A 282 11.96 37.14 -7.51
N ILE A 283 11.47 35.88 -7.46
CA ILE A 283 11.35 35.12 -6.20
C ILE A 283 12.72 34.90 -5.57
N LYS A 284 13.74 34.60 -6.38
CA LYS A 284 15.10 34.41 -5.88
C LYS A 284 15.64 35.70 -5.27
N GLU A 285 15.56 36.81 -6.00
CA GLU A 285 16.08 38.12 -5.58
C GLU A 285 15.35 38.65 -4.35
N SER A 286 14.01 38.69 -4.39
CA SER A 286 13.20 39.11 -3.23
C SER A 286 13.42 38.22 -2.00
N SER A 287 13.61 36.90 -2.19
CA SER A 287 13.92 36.00 -1.07
C SER A 287 15.37 36.14 -0.58
N GLU A 288 16.33 36.45 -1.45
CA GLU A 288 17.71 36.76 -1.08
C GLU A 288 17.79 38.09 -0.31
N GLU A 289 17.05 39.12 -0.75
CA GLU A 289 16.90 40.38 -0.02
C GLU A 289 16.24 40.18 1.34
N SER A 290 15.10 39.49 1.38
CA SER A 290 14.42 39.18 2.66
C SER A 290 15.33 38.36 3.58
N LEU A 291 16.11 37.43 3.04
CA LEU A 291 17.08 36.65 3.83
C LEU A 291 18.25 37.53 4.30
N ARG A 292 18.76 38.45 3.46
CA ARG A 292 19.80 39.42 3.83
C ARG A 292 19.29 40.38 4.88
N GLU A 293 18.05 40.85 4.78
CA GLU A 293 17.41 41.68 5.80
C GLU A 293 17.25 40.90 7.10
N GLN A 294 16.77 39.65 7.05
CA GLN A 294 16.72 38.79 8.24
C GLN A 294 18.10 38.60 8.86
N LEU A 295 19.13 38.35 8.05
CA LEU A 295 20.51 38.21 8.50
C LEU A 295 21.11 39.54 8.98
N HIS A 296 20.72 40.67 8.40
CA HIS A 296 21.16 41.99 8.79
C HIS A 296 20.51 42.42 10.09
N ILE A 297 19.22 42.17 10.28
CA ILE A 297 18.54 42.37 11.55
C ILE A 297 19.13 41.43 12.61
N LEU A 298 19.43 40.18 12.26
CA LEU A 298 20.14 39.26 13.16
C LEU A 298 21.55 39.79 13.48
N GLY A 299 22.26 40.31 12.48
CA GLY A 299 23.54 40.98 12.64
C GLY A 299 23.44 42.26 13.48
N LEU A 300 22.38 43.06 13.35
CA LEU A 300 22.11 44.24 14.16
C LEU A 300 21.73 43.86 15.58
N SER A 301 21.05 42.74 15.83
CA SER A 301 20.89 42.24 17.19
C SER A 301 22.22 41.77 17.78
N LEU A 302 23.12 41.23 16.96
CA LEU A 302 24.48 40.87 17.39
C LEU A 302 25.40 42.09 17.55
N VAL A 303 25.19 43.17 16.77
CA VAL A 303 25.96 44.43 16.82
C VAL A 303 25.39 45.42 17.84
N ALA A 304 24.09 45.37 18.13
CA ALA A 304 23.49 46.05 19.29
C ALA A 304 24.03 45.48 20.61
N ALA A 305 24.40 44.19 20.63
CA ALA A 305 25.21 43.60 21.69
C ALA A 305 26.67 44.10 21.70
N ASN A 306 27.08 44.89 20.70
CA ASN A 306 28.46 45.30 20.42
C ASN A 306 28.62 46.82 20.19
N GLN A 307 27.64 47.65 20.57
CA GLN A 307 27.77 49.11 20.46
C GLN A 307 28.72 49.65 21.53
N GLU A 308 29.60 50.59 21.15
CA GLU A 308 30.43 51.38 22.07
C GLU A 308 29.51 52.16 23.02
N GLY A 309 29.42 51.63 24.25
CA GLY A 309 28.34 51.90 25.21
C GLY A 309 28.02 50.65 26.04
N PHE A 310 28.19 49.46 25.44
CA PHE A 310 28.56 48.24 26.15
C PHE A 310 29.98 48.45 26.70
N LYS A 311 30.08 49.10 27.87
CA LYS A 311 31.23 48.88 28.74
C LYS A 311 31.36 47.37 28.89
N HIS A 312 32.58 46.81 28.86
CA HIS A 312 32.83 45.52 29.50
C HIS A 312 32.05 45.53 30.80
N GLY A 313 31.09 44.61 30.92
CA GLY A 313 29.81 44.82 31.59
C GLY A 313 29.90 45.64 32.86
N ASP A 314 28.80 46.34 33.20
CA ASP A 314 28.57 46.57 34.64
C ASP A 314 28.88 45.25 35.36
N GLU A 315 29.50 45.31 36.54
CA GLU A 315 29.94 44.13 37.31
C GLU A 315 28.87 43.01 37.28
N TRP A 316 27.60 43.41 37.28
CA TRP A 316 26.44 42.58 37.04
C TRP A 316 26.42 41.74 35.75
N ASP A 317 26.64 42.29 34.55
CA ASP A 317 26.54 41.51 33.30
C ASP A 317 27.65 40.46 33.21
N VAL A 318 28.83 40.78 33.74
CA VAL A 318 29.94 39.82 33.86
C VAL A 318 29.60 38.74 34.88
N THR A 319 29.00 39.11 36.00
CA THR A 319 28.56 38.18 37.05
C THR A 319 27.44 37.25 36.53
N LEU A 320 26.43 37.79 35.86
CA LEU A 320 25.35 37.02 35.26
C LEU A 320 25.86 36.11 34.14
N ALA A 321 26.74 36.60 33.25
CA ALA A 321 27.29 35.77 32.19
C ALA A 321 28.20 34.66 32.73
N THR A 322 29.00 34.94 33.76
CA THR A 322 29.83 33.92 34.42
C THR A 322 28.97 32.91 35.15
N GLU A 323 27.94 33.33 35.88
CA GLU A 323 26.98 32.40 36.50
C GLU A 323 26.24 31.55 35.46
N LEU A 324 25.74 32.12 34.36
CA LEU A 324 25.10 31.36 33.28
C LEU A 324 26.05 30.34 32.61
N LEU A 325 27.33 30.68 32.46
CA LEU A 325 28.35 29.76 31.94
C LEU A 325 28.70 28.66 32.96
N LEU A 326 28.79 29.00 34.24
CA LEU A 326 29.07 28.04 35.31
C LEU A 326 27.90 27.06 35.48
N THR A 327 26.68 27.58 35.58
CA THR A 327 25.43 26.79 35.67
C THR A 327 25.25 25.87 34.46
N SER A 328 25.47 26.35 33.24
CA SER A 328 25.40 25.49 32.04
C SER A 328 26.49 24.40 31.99
N SER A 329 27.65 24.63 32.61
CA SER A 329 28.76 23.67 32.64
C SER A 329 28.68 22.64 33.78
N HIS A 330 28.00 22.97 34.88
CA HIS A 330 27.94 22.13 36.09
C HIS A 330 26.53 21.65 36.42
N GLY A 331 25.49 22.13 35.71
CA GLY A 331 24.09 21.79 35.96
C GLY A 331 23.55 22.38 37.26
N GLU A 332 24.22 23.39 37.82
CA GLU A 332 23.79 24.11 39.02
C GLU A 332 22.71 25.15 38.66
N VAL A 333 21.85 25.48 39.62
CA VAL A 333 20.82 26.54 39.45
C VAL A 333 21.46 27.90 39.73
N LEU A 334 20.96 28.97 39.10
CA LEU A 334 21.38 30.34 39.39
C LEU A 334 21.18 30.69 40.87
N SER A 335 22.02 31.57 41.41
CA SER A 335 21.95 31.97 42.82
C SER A 335 20.67 32.77 43.10
N GLU A 336 20.11 32.65 44.31
CA GLU A 336 18.87 33.37 44.68
C GLU A 336 19.02 34.90 44.54
N GLU A 337 20.20 35.44 44.85
CA GLU A 337 20.52 36.87 44.66
C GLU A 337 20.40 37.29 43.20
N THR A 338 20.94 36.49 42.27
CA THR A 338 20.84 36.73 40.83
C THR A 338 19.41 36.65 40.33
N ILE A 339 18.60 35.72 40.87
CA ILE A 339 17.18 35.58 40.51
C ILE A 339 16.37 36.80 40.97
N GLU A 340 16.63 37.32 42.17
CA GLU A 340 15.97 38.51 42.70
C GLU A 340 16.30 39.75 41.86
N VAL A 341 17.59 39.93 41.49
CA VAL A 341 18.03 41.02 40.62
C VAL A 341 17.42 40.90 39.21
N LEU A 342 17.36 39.70 38.64
CA LEU A 342 16.69 39.45 37.36
C LEU A 342 15.21 39.81 37.43
N ARG A 343 14.53 39.47 38.54
CA ARG A 343 13.12 39.82 38.77
C ARG A 343 12.91 41.34 38.86
N GLU A 344 13.75 42.05 39.61
CA GLU A 344 13.64 43.51 39.76
C GLU A 344 13.90 44.22 38.42
N GLN A 345 14.93 43.80 37.69
CA GLN A 345 15.26 44.38 36.39
C GLN A 345 14.23 44.04 35.31
N ALA A 346 13.63 42.85 35.36
CA ALA A 346 12.59 42.40 34.44
C ALA A 346 11.35 43.31 34.42
N TYR A 347 11.01 43.96 35.53
CA TYR A 347 9.86 44.86 35.65
C TYR A 347 10.24 46.35 35.69
N SER A 348 11.52 46.67 35.50
CA SER A 348 12.01 48.05 35.40
C SER A 348 11.89 48.59 33.96
N ASP A 349 11.62 49.89 33.79
CA ASP A 349 11.63 50.57 32.48
C ASP A 349 13.08 50.87 32.01
N GLY A 350 13.89 49.81 31.90
CA GLY A 350 15.30 49.86 31.53
C GLY A 350 15.59 49.22 30.16
N PRO A 351 16.73 49.55 29.54
CA PRO A 351 17.17 48.98 28.27
C PRO A 351 17.43 47.46 28.34
N ARG A 352 17.60 46.90 29.56
CA ARG A 352 17.87 45.47 29.84
C ARG A 352 16.65 44.66 30.28
N SER A 353 15.48 45.30 30.31
CA SER A 353 14.25 44.69 30.81
C SER A 353 13.84 43.46 30.00
N GLY A 354 14.04 43.49 28.68
CA GLY A 354 13.71 42.38 27.78
C GLY A 354 14.60 41.14 27.96
N GLU A 355 15.92 41.33 28.07
CA GLU A 355 16.90 40.29 28.34
C GLU A 355 16.68 39.68 29.73
N SER A 356 16.48 40.52 30.74
CA SER A 356 16.21 40.09 32.11
C SER A 356 14.91 39.29 32.19
N LEU A 357 13.83 39.76 31.55
CA LEU A 357 12.55 39.02 31.44
C LEU A 357 12.72 37.65 30.76
N TYR A 358 13.52 37.59 29.70
CA TYR A 358 13.73 36.35 28.96
C TYR A 358 14.52 35.33 29.80
N ILE A 359 15.64 35.76 30.40
CA ILE A 359 16.46 34.91 31.26
C ILE A 359 15.62 34.47 32.46
N PHE A 360 14.95 35.40 33.13
CA PHE A 360 14.06 35.11 34.25
C PHE A 360 13.00 34.07 33.90
N ALA A 361 12.41 34.13 32.70
CA ALA A 361 11.50 33.10 32.25
C ALA A 361 12.17 31.72 32.10
N MET A 362 13.39 31.64 31.56
CA MET A 362 14.13 30.37 31.50
C MET A 362 14.41 29.83 32.90
N VAL A 363 14.82 30.69 33.84
CA VAL A 363 15.04 30.29 35.24
C VAL A 363 13.76 29.76 35.87
N GLN A 364 12.61 30.39 35.62
CA GLN A 364 11.32 29.91 36.11
C GLN A 364 11.02 28.50 35.59
N GLU A 365 11.35 28.20 34.34
CA GLU A 365 11.16 26.86 33.76
C GLU A 365 12.08 25.83 34.43
N GLU A 366 13.37 26.15 34.59
CA GLU A 366 14.36 25.30 35.26
C GLU A 366 14.04 25.07 36.74
N SER A 367 13.46 26.08 37.40
CA SER A 367 13.01 26.02 38.80
C SER A 367 11.71 25.23 38.99
N GLY A 368 11.14 24.67 37.91
CA GLY A 368 9.93 23.85 37.98
C GLY A 368 8.62 24.65 37.95
N TYR A 369 8.65 25.92 37.55
CA TYR A 369 7.48 26.80 37.36
C TYR A 369 7.26 27.11 35.86
N PRO A 370 6.98 26.10 35.01
CA PRO A 370 6.87 26.28 33.57
C PRO A 370 5.73 27.24 33.18
N ASP A 371 4.60 27.23 33.89
CA ASP A 371 3.48 28.12 33.57
C ASP A 371 3.80 29.59 33.79
N GLN A 372 4.57 29.89 34.83
CA GLN A 372 5.06 31.24 35.09
C GLN A 372 6.06 31.66 34.02
N SER A 373 6.98 30.77 33.65
CA SER A 373 7.91 30.98 32.53
C SER A 373 7.18 31.34 31.23
N TRP A 374 6.19 30.52 30.85
CA TRP A 374 5.41 30.76 29.63
C TRP A 374 4.59 32.06 29.71
N ALA A 375 4.07 32.42 30.88
CA ALA A 375 3.39 33.69 31.09
C ALA A 375 4.34 34.88 30.92
N THR A 376 5.55 34.80 31.47
CA THR A 376 6.60 35.80 31.35
C THR A 376 7.07 35.95 29.89
N LEU A 377 7.30 34.84 29.18
CA LEU A 377 7.61 34.87 27.75
C LEU A 377 6.47 35.46 26.93
N LYS A 378 5.20 35.17 27.29
CA LYS A 378 4.04 35.70 26.56
C LYS A 378 3.89 37.20 26.78
N HIS A 379 4.15 37.68 27.99
CA HIS A 379 4.23 39.10 28.29
C HIS A 379 5.33 39.78 27.46
N LEU A 380 6.52 39.20 27.42
CA LEU A 380 7.65 39.69 26.61
C LEU A 380 7.33 39.67 25.10
N ALA A 381 6.67 38.62 24.61
CA ALA A 381 6.29 38.48 23.20
C ALA A 381 5.17 39.44 22.75
N LEU A 382 4.40 40.02 23.69
CA LEU A 382 3.38 41.04 23.42
C LEU A 382 3.96 42.46 23.32
N GLN A 383 5.19 42.69 23.78
CA GLN A 383 5.89 43.95 23.55
C GLN A 383 6.12 44.16 22.05
N LYS A 384 6.10 45.41 21.56
CA LYS A 384 6.19 45.69 20.12
C LYS A 384 7.49 45.09 19.55
N GLN A 385 7.36 44.29 18.48
CA GLN A 385 8.49 43.74 17.73
C GLN A 385 9.39 44.90 17.27
N GLY A 386 10.50 45.13 17.97
CA GLY A 386 11.39 46.28 17.76
C GLY A 386 11.81 47.02 19.03
N GLN A 387 11.13 46.83 20.17
CA GLN A 387 11.52 47.42 21.46
C GLN A 387 12.62 46.64 22.16
N THR A 388 12.60 45.31 22.09
CA THR A 388 13.64 44.43 22.64
C THR A 388 13.94 43.29 21.67
N PRO A 389 15.21 42.86 21.49
CA PRO A 389 15.55 41.73 20.64
C PRO A 389 14.92 40.43 21.15
N MET A 390 14.77 40.30 22.48
CA MET A 390 14.22 39.10 23.12
C MET A 390 12.71 38.91 22.96
N ALA A 391 11.94 39.96 22.66
CA ALA A 391 10.52 39.82 22.30
C ALA A 391 10.30 38.90 21.08
N ARG A 392 11.21 38.95 20.09
CA ARG A 392 11.15 38.07 18.91
C ARG A 392 11.51 36.62 19.27
N HIS A 393 12.54 36.43 20.09
CA HIS A 393 12.94 35.10 20.55
C HIS A 393 11.83 34.45 21.37
N ALA A 394 11.22 35.20 22.29
CA ALA A 394 10.04 34.75 23.04
C ALA A 394 8.88 34.39 22.10
N HIS A 395 8.58 35.21 21.09
CA HIS A 395 7.54 34.91 20.10
C HIS A 395 7.83 33.63 19.30
N HIS A 396 9.09 33.41 18.90
CA HIS A 396 9.49 32.18 18.22
C HIS A 396 9.36 30.95 19.12
N LEU A 397 9.83 31.05 20.37
CA LEU A 397 9.84 29.96 21.34
C LEU A 397 8.42 29.54 21.73
N ILE A 398 7.50 30.50 21.94
CA ILE A 398 6.08 30.22 22.22
C ILE A 398 5.38 29.50 21.06
N ASN A 399 5.72 29.87 19.82
CA ASN A 399 5.06 29.33 18.64
C ASN A 399 5.68 28.01 18.14
N ASP A 400 6.85 27.62 18.63
CA ASP A 400 7.49 26.37 18.24
C ASP A 400 6.83 25.17 18.95
N PRO A 401 6.16 24.25 18.22
CA PRO A 401 5.52 23.07 18.81
C PRO A 401 6.49 22.05 19.42
N TRP A 402 7.80 22.21 19.21
CA TRP A 402 8.82 21.39 19.86
C TRP A 402 9.22 21.93 21.23
N GLN A 403 9.30 23.26 21.37
CA GLN A 403 9.67 23.90 22.64
C GLN A 403 8.45 24.07 23.55
N ASN A 404 7.29 24.42 22.99
CA ASN A 404 6.03 24.55 23.75
C ASN A 404 4.94 23.57 23.25
N PRO A 405 5.09 22.26 23.50
CA PRO A 405 4.11 21.27 23.06
C PRO A 405 2.75 21.44 23.75
N TYR A 406 2.69 21.93 25.00
CA TYR A 406 1.43 22.16 25.72
C TYR A 406 0.62 23.32 25.13
N GLY A 407 1.27 24.47 24.86
CA GLY A 407 0.64 25.62 24.22
C GLY A 407 0.13 25.27 22.82
N ALA A 408 0.90 24.51 22.05
CA ALA A 408 0.48 23.99 20.75
C ALA A 408 -0.69 22.99 20.87
N TYR A 409 -0.70 22.12 21.88
CA TYR A 409 -1.82 21.22 22.17
C TYR A 409 -3.11 22.00 22.46
N ARG A 410 -3.04 23.02 23.32
CA ARG A 410 -4.18 23.89 23.66
C ARG A 410 -4.70 24.66 22.46
N SER A 411 -3.81 25.20 21.62
CA SER A 411 -4.22 25.93 20.42
C SER A 411 -4.91 25.02 19.41
N MET A 412 -4.46 23.77 19.26
CA MET A 412 -5.13 22.78 18.41
C MET A 412 -6.50 22.38 18.97
N LEU A 413 -6.64 22.28 20.29
CA LEU A 413 -7.94 22.02 20.92
C LEU A 413 -8.94 23.16 20.68
N SER A 414 -8.50 24.42 20.75
CA SER A 414 -9.38 25.57 20.51
C SER A 414 -9.74 25.71 19.03
N GLN A 415 -8.84 25.37 18.11
CA GLN A 415 -9.11 25.39 16.67
C GLN A 415 -10.01 24.24 16.21
N ARG A 416 -10.10 23.15 16.96
CA ARG A 416 -10.89 21.94 16.62
C ARG A 416 -12.34 22.26 16.25
N THR A 417 -13.04 23.09 17.04
CA THR A 417 -14.44 23.41 16.78
C THR A 417 -14.58 24.19 15.48
N ALA A 418 -13.70 25.16 15.25
CA ALA A 418 -13.67 25.94 14.01
C ALA A 418 -13.37 25.07 12.78
N GLU A 419 -12.39 24.17 12.86
CA GLU A 419 -12.07 23.23 11.76
C GLU A 419 -13.21 22.25 11.49
N LYS A 420 -13.79 21.70 12.55
CA LYS A 420 -14.94 20.80 12.45
C LYS A 420 -16.14 21.51 11.83
N TRP A 421 -16.42 22.74 12.25
CA TRP A 421 -17.49 23.57 11.66
C TRP A 421 -17.20 23.91 10.21
N ARG A 422 -15.98 24.34 9.88
CA ARG A 422 -15.55 24.61 8.50
C ARG A 422 -15.73 23.37 7.63
N TRP A 423 -15.37 22.18 8.11
CA TRP A 423 -15.58 20.94 7.37
C TRP A 423 -17.06 20.54 7.28
N ARG A 424 -17.86 20.72 8.33
CA ARG A 424 -19.31 20.45 8.27
C ARG A 424 -20.03 21.35 7.28
N VAL A 425 -19.62 22.61 7.16
CA VAL A 425 -20.18 23.58 6.20
C VAL A 425 -19.62 23.35 4.80
N LEU A 426 -18.29 23.33 4.64
CA LEU A 426 -17.61 23.36 3.34
C LEU A 426 -17.12 21.98 2.85
N GLY A 427 -17.23 20.94 3.66
CA GLY A 427 -16.84 19.57 3.30
C GLY A 427 -15.38 19.48 2.86
N GLY A 428 -15.17 18.85 1.70
CA GLY A 428 -13.85 18.73 1.09
C GLY A 428 -13.22 20.06 0.63
N TYR A 429 -13.98 21.16 0.60
CA TYR A 429 -13.50 22.49 0.21
C TYR A 429 -12.98 23.32 1.39
N ALA A 430 -13.03 22.79 2.62
CA ALA A 430 -12.55 23.50 3.81
C ALA A 430 -11.05 23.89 3.75
N ASN A 431 -10.25 23.16 2.95
CA ASN A 431 -8.81 23.38 2.79
C ASN A 431 -8.43 24.13 1.49
N GLY A 432 -9.41 24.69 0.78
CA GLY A 432 -9.21 25.43 -0.48
C GLY A 432 -9.71 24.70 -1.72
N THR A 433 -9.43 25.28 -2.90
CA THR A 433 -9.92 24.78 -4.18
C THR A 433 -9.10 23.57 -4.67
N ARG A 434 -9.74 22.67 -5.42
CA ARG A 434 -9.12 21.53 -6.11
C ARG A 434 -8.26 21.98 -7.29
N TYR A 435 -8.40 23.23 -7.75
CA TYR A 435 -7.65 23.81 -8.87
C TYR A 435 -6.70 24.91 -8.43
N PRO A 436 -5.55 24.56 -7.80
CA PRO A 436 -4.61 25.56 -7.29
C PRO A 436 -3.85 26.31 -8.39
N ASN A 437 -3.82 25.82 -9.63
CA ASN A 437 -3.12 26.48 -10.75
C ASN A 437 -4.00 27.49 -11.50
N LEU A 438 -5.31 27.51 -11.26
CA LEU A 438 -6.19 28.53 -11.81
C LEU A 438 -6.14 29.81 -10.98
N PRO A 439 -6.34 30.99 -11.60
CA PRO A 439 -6.61 32.21 -10.84
C PRO A 439 -7.73 31.94 -9.84
N ARG A 440 -7.51 32.31 -8.57
CA ARG A 440 -8.47 32.09 -7.47
C ARG A 440 -9.93 32.39 -7.84
N PRO A 441 -10.28 33.54 -8.46
CA PRO A 441 -11.67 33.81 -8.82
C PRO A 441 -12.25 32.78 -9.80
N VAL A 442 -11.46 32.32 -10.78
CA VAL A 442 -11.89 31.30 -11.76
C VAL A 442 -12.03 29.92 -11.12
N ALA A 443 -11.13 29.57 -10.20
CA ALA A 443 -11.24 28.31 -9.45
C ALA A 443 -12.53 28.26 -8.60
N TYR A 444 -12.86 29.38 -7.92
CA TYR A 444 -14.06 29.47 -7.10
C TYR A 444 -15.36 29.55 -7.92
N THR A 445 -15.36 30.15 -9.10
CA THR A 445 -16.57 30.18 -9.96
C THR A 445 -16.89 28.79 -10.53
N LEU A 446 -15.86 28.05 -10.94
CA LEU A 446 -16.00 26.66 -11.40
C LEU A 446 -16.46 25.72 -10.28
N GLU A 447 -15.93 25.90 -9.07
CA GLU A 447 -16.34 25.13 -7.90
C GLU A 447 -17.62 25.66 -7.25
N GLY A 448 -18.12 26.82 -7.66
CA GLY A 448 -19.29 27.50 -7.09
C GLY A 448 -20.51 26.58 -6.92
N PRO A 449 -20.91 25.80 -7.92
CA PRO A 449 -22.00 24.82 -7.79
C PRO A 449 -21.69 23.69 -6.80
N GLY A 450 -20.44 23.22 -6.75
CA GLY A 450 -19.98 22.21 -5.79
C GLY A 450 -19.96 22.77 -4.36
N ILE A 451 -19.51 24.01 -4.17
CA ILE A 451 -19.51 24.71 -2.89
C ILE A 451 -20.96 25.00 -2.46
N ALA A 452 -21.81 25.48 -3.36
CA ALA A 452 -23.21 25.78 -3.08
C ALA A 452 -24.01 24.52 -2.73
N SER A 453 -23.84 23.41 -3.46
CA SER A 453 -24.44 22.11 -3.11
C SER A 453 -23.92 21.56 -1.79
N THR A 454 -22.61 21.70 -1.53
CA THR A 454 -22.02 21.31 -0.25
C THR A 454 -22.61 22.14 0.90
N VAL A 455 -22.75 23.46 0.73
CA VAL A 455 -23.40 24.34 1.73
C VAL A 455 -24.88 24.01 1.87
N ALA A 456 -25.61 23.77 0.77
CA ALA A 456 -27.03 23.41 0.78
C ALA A 456 -27.30 22.06 1.45
N THR A 457 -26.37 21.10 1.32
CA THR A 457 -26.39 19.80 2.02
C THR A 457 -25.76 19.84 3.41
N SER A 458 -25.27 21.00 3.85
CA SER A 458 -24.70 21.15 5.21
C SER A 458 -25.69 20.79 6.32
N PRO A 459 -27.02 21.09 6.24
CA PRO A 459 -27.97 20.66 7.26
C PRO A 459 -28.06 19.14 7.36
N LEU A 460 -28.06 18.43 6.23
CA LEU A 460 -28.03 16.96 6.19
C LEU A 460 -26.75 16.42 6.82
N ARG A 461 -25.59 17.03 6.57
CA ARG A 461 -24.32 16.64 7.23
C ARG A 461 -24.25 17.00 8.71
N MET A 462 -25.00 18.01 9.16
CA MET A 462 -25.14 18.33 10.58
C MET A 462 -26.00 17.29 11.31
N VAL A 463 -27.07 16.80 10.66
CA VAL A 463 -28.00 15.81 11.24
C VAL A 463 -27.45 14.39 11.14
N PHE A 464 -26.94 13.99 9.97
CA PHE A 464 -26.48 12.63 9.69
C PHE A 464 -24.96 12.44 9.81
N GLY A 465 -24.21 13.48 10.18
CA GLY A 465 -22.75 13.42 10.30
C GLY A 465 -22.26 12.37 11.30
N SER A 466 -23.07 12.02 12.30
CA SER A 466 -22.82 10.93 13.25
C SER A 466 -22.75 9.54 12.61
N PHE A 467 -23.39 9.33 11.45
CA PHE A 467 -23.35 8.08 10.69
C PHE A 467 -22.23 8.04 9.64
N SER A 468 -21.54 9.17 9.43
CA SER A 468 -20.42 9.26 8.49
C SER A 468 -19.08 9.16 9.23
N GLN A 469 -18.04 8.61 8.57
CA GLN A 469 -16.69 8.63 9.13
C GLN A 469 -16.13 10.07 9.09
N GLU A 470 -16.38 10.85 10.13
CA GLU A 470 -15.79 12.18 10.28
C GLU A 470 -14.24 12.06 10.32
N PRO A 471 -13.50 12.99 9.68
CA PRO A 471 -12.06 13.07 9.84
C PRO A 471 -11.69 13.23 11.32
N ASN A 472 -10.56 12.64 11.73
CA ASN A 472 -10.10 12.74 13.10
C ASN A 472 -9.41 14.09 13.36
N PHE A 473 -10.22 15.12 13.60
CA PHE A 473 -9.76 16.49 13.92
C PHE A 473 -8.94 16.57 15.22
N GLN A 474 -9.00 15.54 16.07
CA GLN A 474 -8.28 15.51 17.35
C GLN A 474 -6.88 14.90 17.24
N ARG A 475 -6.53 14.29 16.09
CA ARG A 475 -5.22 13.65 15.88
C ARG A 475 -4.03 14.61 16.04
N PRO A 476 -4.04 15.84 15.50
CA PRO A 476 -2.92 16.78 15.71
C PRO A 476 -2.70 17.11 17.19
N ALA A 477 -3.80 17.38 17.92
CA ALA A 477 -3.76 17.61 19.37
C ALA A 477 -3.21 16.39 20.13
N ALA A 478 -3.61 15.17 19.75
CA ALA A 478 -3.11 13.94 20.37
C ALA A 478 -1.60 13.74 20.17
N LEU A 479 -1.05 14.04 18.99
CA LEU A 479 0.39 13.96 18.76
C LEU A 479 1.18 14.93 19.65
N LEU A 480 0.67 16.16 19.83
CA LEU A 480 1.29 17.17 20.70
C LEU A 480 1.16 16.80 22.18
N ALA A 481 0.02 16.23 22.57
CA ALA A 481 -0.20 15.71 23.92
C ALA A 481 0.77 14.57 24.27
N TYR A 482 0.95 13.58 23.37
CA TYR A 482 1.94 12.52 23.56
C TYR A 482 3.36 13.08 23.64
N ARG A 483 3.67 14.10 22.84
CA ARG A 483 4.96 14.79 22.88
C ARG A 483 5.18 15.49 24.22
N TYR A 484 4.19 16.21 24.73
CA TYR A 484 4.28 16.87 26.04
C TYR A 484 4.56 15.85 27.15
N LEU A 485 3.84 14.72 27.18
CA LEU A 485 4.08 13.67 28.18
C LEU A 485 5.46 13.01 28.05
N GLY A 486 6.00 12.93 26.83
CA GLY A 486 7.35 12.41 26.59
C GLY A 486 8.46 13.35 27.05
N LEU A 487 8.28 14.67 26.87
CA LEU A 487 9.27 15.68 27.25
C LEU A 487 9.16 16.07 28.73
N HIS A 488 7.95 16.16 29.27
CA HIS A 488 7.68 16.59 30.64
C HIS A 488 6.87 15.54 31.42
N PRO A 489 7.46 14.36 31.72
CA PRO A 489 6.74 13.26 32.40
C PRO A 489 6.32 13.56 33.85
N LYS A 490 6.85 14.63 34.43
CA LYS A 490 6.48 15.19 35.75
C LYS A 490 5.96 16.63 35.66
N GLY A 491 5.60 17.10 34.46
CA GLY A 491 5.13 18.47 34.25
C GLY A 491 3.79 18.76 34.94
N GLU A 492 3.54 20.04 35.19
CA GLU A 492 2.32 20.56 35.85
C GLU A 492 1.02 20.07 35.18
N HIS A 493 0.95 20.14 33.84
CA HIS A 493 -0.23 19.74 33.07
C HIS A 493 -0.30 18.25 32.75
N LYS A 494 0.57 17.42 33.34
CA LYS A 494 0.60 15.98 33.06
C LYS A 494 -0.77 15.34 33.25
N GLN A 495 -1.42 15.59 34.39
CA GLN A 495 -2.70 14.94 34.70
C GLN A 495 -3.79 15.31 33.70
N GLU A 496 -3.89 16.59 33.35
CA GLU A 496 -4.86 17.06 32.36
C GLU A 496 -4.66 16.41 30.99
N VAL A 497 -3.43 16.48 30.47
CA VAL A 497 -3.09 15.95 29.14
C VAL A 497 -3.32 14.44 29.09
N LEU A 498 -3.00 13.75 30.18
CA LEU A 498 -3.11 12.30 30.30
C LEU A 498 -4.57 11.84 30.39
N HIS A 499 -5.40 12.52 31.17
CA HIS A 499 -6.85 12.27 31.18
C HIS A 499 -7.49 12.52 29.81
N TRP A 500 -7.14 13.62 29.15
CA TRP A 500 -7.66 13.92 27.82
C TRP A 500 -7.24 12.87 26.77
N LEU A 501 -5.97 12.44 26.79
CA LEU A 501 -5.47 11.38 25.89
C LEU A 501 -6.14 10.04 26.16
N PHE A 502 -6.36 9.70 27.43
CA PHE A 502 -7.05 8.49 27.83
C PHE A 502 -8.48 8.44 27.24
N GLU A 503 -9.26 9.50 27.45
CA GLU A 503 -10.61 9.60 26.87
C GLU A 503 -10.59 9.57 25.33
N TYR A 504 -9.59 10.19 24.73
CA TYR A 504 -9.42 10.23 23.28
C TYR A 504 -9.20 8.82 22.69
N GLU A 505 -8.30 8.03 23.29
CA GLU A 505 -8.03 6.66 22.85
C GLU A 505 -9.19 5.71 23.14
N GLU A 506 -9.88 5.87 24.28
CA GLU A 506 -11.07 5.10 24.64
C GLU A 506 -12.21 5.33 23.65
N LYS A 507 -12.54 6.60 23.33
CA LYS A 507 -13.57 6.96 22.33
C LYS A 507 -13.29 6.38 20.95
N ARG A 508 -12.02 6.19 20.60
CA ARG A 508 -11.59 5.59 19.33
C ARG A 508 -11.52 4.06 19.35
N LYS A 509 -11.85 3.43 20.48
CA LYS A 509 -11.72 1.98 20.70
C LYS A 509 -10.28 1.49 20.50
N ASN A 510 -9.30 2.32 20.87
CA ASN A 510 -7.90 1.94 20.91
C ASN A 510 -7.52 1.54 22.34
N TYR A 511 -8.07 0.41 22.79
CA TYR A 511 -8.02 -0.01 24.17
C TYR A 511 -6.60 -0.31 24.66
N ASN A 512 -5.69 -0.73 23.78
CA ASN A 512 -4.28 -0.94 24.13
C ASN A 512 -3.59 0.37 24.52
N ALA A 513 -3.79 1.45 23.74
CA ALA A 513 -3.24 2.76 24.09
C ALA A 513 -3.89 3.33 25.36
N ALA A 514 -5.22 3.22 25.49
CA ALA A 514 -5.94 3.64 26.68
C ALA A 514 -5.47 2.91 27.94
N LEU A 515 -5.23 1.60 27.86
CA LEU A 515 -4.71 0.80 28.98
C LEU A 515 -3.30 1.22 29.39
N ARG A 516 -2.41 1.52 28.44
CA ARG A 516 -1.06 2.03 28.76
C ARG A 516 -1.10 3.39 29.42
N LEU A 517 -2.04 4.26 29.02
CA LEU A 517 -2.25 5.56 29.66
C LEU A 517 -2.86 5.39 31.06
N ALA A 518 -3.75 4.42 31.24
CA ALA A 518 -4.38 4.11 32.53
C ALA A 518 -3.36 3.80 33.63
N ASP A 519 -2.20 3.23 33.30
CA ASP A 519 -1.11 2.96 34.27
C ASP A 519 -0.54 4.23 34.91
N PHE A 520 -0.72 5.39 34.26
CA PHE A 520 -0.20 6.67 34.71
C PHE A 520 -1.29 7.58 35.32
N ILE A 521 -2.56 7.14 35.36
CA ILE A 521 -3.67 7.87 35.99
C ILE A 521 -3.75 7.47 37.47
N PRO A 522 -3.53 8.40 38.42
CA PRO A 522 -3.73 8.11 39.84
C PRO A 522 -5.22 7.82 40.12
N ASN A 523 -5.49 6.86 41.00
CA ASN A 523 -6.83 6.48 41.47
C ASN A 523 -7.81 5.94 40.40
N LEU A 524 -7.31 5.46 39.26
CA LEU A 524 -8.18 4.73 38.32
C LEU A 524 -8.71 3.45 38.98
N SER A 525 -10.03 3.23 38.90
CA SER A 525 -10.64 2.07 39.55
C SER A 525 -10.07 0.75 39.01
N SER A 526 -9.78 -0.20 39.91
CA SER A 526 -9.28 -1.53 39.52
C SER A 526 -10.25 -2.24 38.55
N HIS A 527 -11.56 -2.00 38.71
CA HIS A 527 -12.59 -2.51 37.82
C HIS A 527 -12.46 -1.95 36.39
N THR A 528 -12.30 -0.63 36.25
CA THR A 528 -12.10 0.03 34.93
C THR A 528 -10.85 -0.51 34.24
N ARG A 529 -9.77 -0.68 34.99
CA ARG A 529 -8.51 -1.24 34.45
C ARG A 529 -8.66 -2.67 33.95
N LYS A 530 -9.35 -3.54 34.72
CA LYS A 530 -9.64 -4.92 34.29
C LYS A 530 -10.50 -4.95 33.02
N LYS A 531 -11.52 -4.09 32.95
CA LYS A 531 -12.35 -3.97 31.76
C LYS A 531 -11.54 -3.55 30.52
N LEU A 532 -10.67 -2.54 30.65
CA LEU A 532 -9.79 -2.11 29.55
C LEU A 532 -8.79 -3.19 29.14
N ALA A 533 -8.25 -3.94 30.10
CA ALA A 533 -7.37 -5.08 29.80
C ALA A 533 -8.10 -6.16 29.01
N GLU A 534 -9.34 -6.51 29.39
CA GLU A 534 -10.16 -7.45 28.62
C GLU A 534 -10.42 -6.91 27.21
N GLU A 535 -10.87 -5.66 27.05
CA GLU A 535 -11.15 -5.06 25.75
C GLU A 535 -9.89 -4.95 24.86
N ALA A 536 -8.74 -4.61 25.43
CA ALA A 536 -7.45 -4.58 24.73
C ALA A 536 -7.01 -5.98 24.27
N SER A 537 -7.16 -6.99 25.14
CA SER A 537 -6.85 -8.38 24.81
C SER A 537 -7.81 -8.96 23.77
N ALA A 538 -9.10 -8.63 23.83
CA ALA A 538 -10.11 -8.99 22.84
C ALA A 538 -9.82 -8.32 21.48
N GLN A 539 -9.37 -7.06 21.48
CA GLN A 539 -8.93 -6.36 20.28
C GLN A 539 -7.71 -7.04 19.63
N ALA A 540 -6.74 -7.49 20.43
CA ALA A 540 -5.58 -8.24 19.95
C ALA A 540 -5.99 -9.62 19.40
N LEU A 541 -6.89 -10.33 20.09
CA LEU A 541 -7.46 -11.61 19.62
C LEU A 541 -8.20 -11.44 18.29
N ALA A 542 -9.04 -10.42 18.16
CA ALA A 542 -9.76 -10.11 16.92
C ALA A 542 -8.79 -9.74 15.78
N ALA A 543 -7.71 -9.01 16.07
CA ALA A 543 -6.66 -8.72 15.10
C ALA A 543 -5.93 -9.99 14.64
N ALA A 544 -5.66 -10.92 15.56
CA ALA A 544 -5.08 -12.22 15.25
C ALA A 544 -6.01 -13.03 14.34
N GLN A 545 -7.31 -13.10 14.64
CA GLN A 545 -8.29 -13.83 13.82
C GLN A 545 -8.41 -13.28 12.40
N ARG A 546 -8.27 -11.96 12.22
CA ARG A 546 -8.24 -11.32 10.89
C ARG A 546 -6.93 -11.56 10.13
N SER A 547 -5.84 -11.90 10.81
CA SER A 547 -4.57 -12.22 10.16
C SER A 547 -4.65 -13.55 9.42
N LYS A 548 -4.58 -13.52 8.07
CA LYS A 548 -4.55 -14.74 7.27
C LYS A 548 -3.28 -15.57 7.49
N ARG A 549 -2.13 -14.90 7.67
CA ARG A 549 -0.84 -15.56 7.88
C ARG A 549 -0.71 -16.09 9.31
N ILE A 550 -0.31 -17.36 9.43
CA ILE A 550 -0.18 -18.10 10.70
C ILE A 550 0.96 -17.52 11.54
N ASP A 551 2.10 -17.18 10.95
CA ASP A 551 3.26 -16.60 11.66
C ASP A 551 2.89 -15.32 12.43
N ARG A 552 2.26 -14.36 11.74
CA ARG A 552 1.79 -13.11 12.32
C ARG A 552 0.66 -13.35 13.33
N ARG A 553 -0.24 -14.29 13.04
CA ARG A 553 -1.31 -14.68 13.97
C ARG A 553 -0.73 -15.27 15.26
N ILE A 554 0.17 -16.25 15.18
CA ILE A 554 0.89 -16.82 16.34
C ILE A 554 1.63 -15.74 17.11
N GLN A 555 2.30 -14.80 16.42
CA GLN A 555 2.99 -13.70 17.08
C GLN A 555 2.03 -12.82 17.88
N ILE A 556 0.92 -12.38 17.27
CA ILE A 556 -0.09 -11.56 17.93
C ILE A 556 -0.73 -12.33 19.10
N LEU A 557 -1.13 -13.59 18.90
CA LEU A 557 -1.72 -14.42 19.95
C LEU A 557 -0.74 -14.66 21.11
N ARG A 558 0.53 -14.90 20.81
CA ARG A 558 1.58 -15.06 21.83
C ARG A 558 1.78 -13.76 22.60
N GLN A 559 1.83 -12.63 21.91
CA GLN A 559 1.94 -11.32 22.55
C GLN A 559 0.72 -11.05 23.45
N ALA A 560 -0.50 -11.26 22.95
CA ALA A 560 -1.73 -11.10 23.71
C ALA A 560 -1.76 -11.99 24.97
N SER A 561 -1.33 -13.25 24.85
CA SER A 561 -1.27 -14.18 25.99
C SER A 561 -0.22 -13.80 27.05
N LYS A 562 0.84 -13.08 26.64
CA LYS A 562 1.93 -12.64 27.53
C LYS A 562 1.62 -11.30 28.18
N GLU A 563 1.05 -10.37 27.42
CA GLU A 563 0.69 -9.03 27.90
C GLU A 563 -0.58 -9.05 28.77
N PHE A 564 -1.51 -9.98 28.50
CA PHE A 564 -2.79 -10.08 29.19
C PHE A 564 -3.06 -11.50 29.74
N PRO A 565 -2.24 -12.02 30.66
CA PRO A 565 -2.40 -13.39 31.15
C PRO A 565 -3.70 -13.60 31.95
N ASP A 566 -4.17 -12.55 32.62
CA ASP A 566 -5.30 -12.61 33.57
C ASP A 566 -6.67 -12.35 32.91
N THR A 567 -6.71 -12.11 31.58
CA THR A 567 -7.94 -11.84 30.83
C THR A 567 -8.47 -13.11 30.17
N GLU A 568 -9.79 -13.18 29.95
CA GLU A 568 -10.41 -14.33 29.29
C GLU A 568 -9.89 -14.47 27.85
N SER A 569 -9.84 -13.36 27.12
CA SER A 569 -9.31 -13.33 25.75
C SER A 569 -7.82 -13.68 25.68
N GLY A 570 -7.02 -13.34 26.69
CA GLY A 570 -5.60 -13.70 26.77
C GLY A 570 -5.38 -15.19 27.02
N MET A 571 -6.18 -15.80 27.90
CA MET A 571 -6.20 -17.26 28.09
C MET A 571 -6.62 -18.00 26.81
N LEU A 572 -7.66 -17.50 26.12
CA LEU A 572 -8.09 -18.03 24.82
C LEU A 572 -6.99 -17.91 23.77
N ALA A 573 -6.29 -16.77 23.72
CA ALA A 573 -5.14 -16.58 22.82
C ALA A 573 -4.05 -17.63 23.10
N GLY A 574 -3.73 -17.89 24.36
CA GLY A 574 -2.77 -18.94 24.75
C GLY A 574 -3.19 -20.34 24.31
N LYS A 575 -4.49 -20.69 24.46
CA LYS A 575 -5.05 -21.96 23.94
C LYS A 575 -4.96 -22.03 22.41
N GLN A 576 -5.27 -20.93 21.72
CA GLN A 576 -5.18 -20.85 20.26
C GLN A 576 -3.75 -21.01 19.76
N VAL A 577 -2.75 -20.38 20.38
CA VAL A 577 -1.32 -20.58 20.02
C VAL A 577 -0.94 -22.05 20.07
N ARG A 578 -1.30 -22.76 21.14
CA ARG A 578 -1.00 -24.20 21.27
C ARG A 578 -1.68 -25.01 20.17
N SER A 579 -2.96 -24.72 19.91
CA SER A 579 -3.70 -25.39 18.85
C SER A 579 -3.09 -25.13 17.46
N GLU A 580 -2.67 -23.91 17.17
CA GLU A 580 -2.06 -23.55 15.89
C GLU A 580 -0.68 -24.18 15.73
N LEU A 581 0.15 -24.21 16.77
CA LEU A 581 1.46 -24.87 16.72
C LEU A 581 1.35 -26.38 16.49
N VAL A 582 0.43 -27.05 17.20
CA VAL A 582 0.23 -28.50 17.07
C VAL A 582 -0.30 -28.89 15.68
N HIS A 583 -1.17 -28.08 15.10
CA HIS A 583 -1.79 -28.35 13.79
C HIS A 583 -1.08 -27.66 12.62
N SER A 584 0.01 -26.92 12.86
CA SER A 584 0.76 -26.25 11.81
C SER A 584 1.46 -27.26 10.91
N SER A 585 1.05 -27.31 9.63
CA SER A 585 1.85 -27.99 8.62
C SER A 585 2.90 -27.01 8.09
N PRO A 586 4.16 -27.44 7.95
CA PRO A 586 5.24 -26.59 7.50
C PRO A 586 5.13 -26.19 6.03
N GLN A 587 4.32 -26.89 5.25
CA GLN A 587 3.93 -26.49 3.90
C GLN A 587 2.45 -26.83 3.71
N LYS A 588 1.73 -26.05 2.92
CA LYS A 588 0.33 -26.31 2.52
C LYS A 588 0.07 -25.76 1.12
N ILE A 589 0.93 -26.13 0.18
CA ILE A 589 0.77 -25.77 -1.22
C ILE A 589 -0.35 -26.63 -1.79
N ARG A 590 -1.44 -26.01 -2.20
CA ARG A 590 -2.68 -26.67 -2.63
C ARG A 590 -2.86 -26.54 -4.13
N MET A 591 -3.28 -27.62 -4.77
CA MET A 591 -3.76 -27.67 -6.15
C MET A 591 -5.23 -28.03 -6.07
N THR A 592 -6.12 -27.16 -6.56
CA THR A 592 -7.57 -27.41 -6.56
C THR A 592 -7.95 -28.50 -7.57
N ARG A 593 -9.17 -29.04 -7.43
CA ARG A 593 -9.70 -30.01 -8.39
C ARG A 593 -9.71 -29.44 -9.80
N ASP A 594 -10.25 -28.25 -10.01
CA ASP A 594 -10.39 -27.72 -11.36
C ASP A 594 -9.04 -27.39 -11.98
N PHE A 595 -8.05 -26.97 -11.17
CA PHE A 595 -6.69 -26.81 -11.65
C PHE A 595 -6.11 -28.14 -12.15
N LEU A 596 -6.28 -29.22 -11.40
CA LEU A 596 -5.80 -30.56 -11.80
C LEU A 596 -6.55 -31.13 -13.01
N LYS A 597 -7.82 -30.74 -13.20
CA LYS A 597 -8.63 -31.10 -14.37
C LYS A 597 -8.18 -30.37 -15.63
N GLN A 598 -7.84 -29.08 -15.52
CA GLN A 598 -7.35 -28.27 -16.64
C GLN A 598 -5.92 -28.62 -17.04
N ASN A 599 -5.14 -29.23 -16.14
CA ASN A 599 -3.72 -29.54 -16.36
C ASN A 599 -3.44 -31.04 -16.20
N PRO A 600 -3.81 -31.89 -17.19
CA PRO A 600 -3.62 -33.35 -17.13
C PRO A 600 -2.16 -33.79 -16.98
N SER A 601 -1.20 -32.98 -17.41
CA SER A 601 0.24 -33.22 -17.21
C SER A 601 0.61 -33.31 -15.73
N VAL A 602 -0.02 -32.48 -14.90
CA VAL A 602 0.24 -32.39 -13.45
C VAL A 602 -0.49 -33.51 -12.70
N SER A 603 -1.74 -33.80 -13.08
CA SER A 603 -2.55 -34.84 -12.43
C SER A 603 -2.21 -36.26 -12.89
N GLY A 604 -1.83 -36.45 -14.16
CA GLY A 604 -1.56 -37.73 -14.79
C GLY A 604 -0.15 -38.29 -14.54
N ASP A 605 0.25 -39.23 -15.40
CA ASP A 605 1.44 -40.09 -15.24
C ASP A 605 2.77 -39.33 -15.16
N SER A 606 2.86 -38.15 -15.79
CA SER A 606 4.03 -37.27 -15.80
C SER A 606 4.22 -36.48 -14.51
N GLY A 607 3.18 -36.34 -13.69
CA GLY A 607 3.18 -35.54 -12.47
C GLY A 607 2.88 -36.38 -11.23
N LEU A 608 1.65 -36.23 -10.70
CA LEU A 608 1.21 -36.89 -9.48
C LEU A 608 0.86 -38.37 -9.68
N GLY A 609 0.41 -38.76 -10.88
CA GLY A 609 -0.14 -40.08 -11.18
C GLY A 609 -1.41 -40.36 -10.37
N LEU A 610 -2.33 -39.39 -10.34
CA LEU A 610 -3.61 -39.48 -9.66
C LEU A 610 -4.58 -40.30 -10.53
N ASN A 611 -5.41 -41.16 -9.91
CA ASN A 611 -6.36 -41.97 -10.67
C ASN A 611 -7.33 -41.05 -11.45
N PRO A 612 -7.44 -41.14 -12.79
CA PRO A 612 -8.33 -40.29 -13.59
C PRO A 612 -9.79 -40.29 -13.13
N GLU A 613 -10.27 -41.39 -12.55
CA GLU A 613 -11.62 -41.52 -11.98
C GLU A 613 -11.88 -40.53 -10.83
N LEU A 614 -10.85 -39.95 -10.22
CA LEU A 614 -11.00 -38.98 -9.13
C LEU A 614 -11.22 -37.54 -9.61
N ILE A 615 -11.09 -37.27 -10.92
CA ILE A 615 -11.25 -35.95 -11.53
C ILE A 615 -12.30 -35.98 -12.67
N ASN A 616 -13.05 -37.07 -12.79
CA ASN A 616 -14.06 -37.27 -13.85
C ASN A 616 -15.32 -36.39 -13.68
N GLY A 617 -15.59 -35.87 -12.47
CA GLY A 617 -16.80 -35.11 -12.16
C GLY A 617 -17.96 -35.96 -11.61
N GLU A 618 -17.71 -37.23 -11.27
CA GLU A 618 -18.71 -38.15 -10.74
C GLU A 618 -18.53 -38.33 -9.22
N LEU A 619 -19.38 -37.65 -8.43
CA LEU A 619 -19.33 -37.66 -6.97
C LEU A 619 -19.48 -39.07 -6.36
N ASN A 620 -20.13 -40.00 -7.07
CA ASN A 620 -20.46 -41.34 -6.58
C ASN A 620 -19.24 -42.26 -6.43
N ASP A 621 -18.14 -41.99 -7.12
CA ASP A 621 -16.93 -42.82 -7.13
C ASP A 621 -15.84 -42.35 -6.16
N GLY A 622 -16.18 -41.39 -5.30
CA GLY A 622 -15.25 -40.79 -4.34
C GLY A 622 -14.38 -39.73 -5.02
N GLU A 623 -15.02 -38.75 -5.65
CA GLU A 623 -14.32 -37.66 -6.34
C GLU A 623 -13.42 -36.84 -5.40
N LEU A 624 -12.41 -36.21 -5.99
CA LEU A 624 -11.61 -35.20 -5.31
C LEU A 624 -12.49 -34.02 -4.90
N HIS A 625 -12.43 -33.61 -3.64
CA HIS A 625 -13.12 -32.40 -3.17
C HIS A 625 -12.56 -31.14 -3.87
N PRO A 626 -13.31 -30.02 -4.00
CA PRO A 626 -12.80 -28.80 -4.64
C PRO A 626 -11.45 -28.29 -4.08
N SER A 627 -11.19 -28.53 -2.79
CA SER A 627 -9.89 -28.28 -2.13
C SER A 627 -8.70 -29.07 -2.69
N GLY A 628 -8.94 -30.08 -3.51
CA GLY A 628 -7.97 -30.85 -4.28
C GLY A 628 -6.88 -31.55 -3.46
N VAL A 629 -5.64 -31.48 -3.95
CA VAL A 629 -4.46 -32.09 -3.33
C VAL A 629 -3.59 -31.01 -2.69
N SER A 630 -3.03 -31.28 -1.51
CA SER A 630 -2.12 -30.35 -0.82
C SER A 630 -0.79 -31.03 -0.48
N MET A 631 0.32 -30.38 -0.81
CA MET A 631 1.66 -30.78 -0.39
C MET A 631 1.91 -30.26 1.03
N LEU A 632 2.20 -31.18 1.97
CA LEU A 632 2.37 -30.87 3.39
C LEU A 632 3.84 -30.72 3.82
N GLY A 633 4.79 -30.90 2.89
CA GLY A 633 6.21 -30.99 3.17
C GLY A 633 6.65 -32.40 3.58
N GLY A 634 7.95 -32.67 3.63
CA GLY A 634 8.48 -33.97 4.09
C GLY A 634 8.05 -35.18 3.22
N ARG A 635 7.83 -34.97 1.91
CA ARG A 635 7.24 -35.95 0.97
C ARG A 635 5.84 -36.48 1.36
N LYS A 636 5.10 -35.71 2.16
CA LYS A 636 3.69 -35.99 2.49
C LYS A 636 2.77 -35.16 1.61
N ILE A 637 1.76 -35.81 1.05
CA ILE A 637 0.65 -35.17 0.38
C ILE A 637 -0.65 -35.48 1.14
N GLN A 638 -1.58 -34.54 1.09
CA GLN A 638 -2.94 -34.68 1.59
C GLN A 638 -3.89 -34.61 0.41
N ILE A 639 -4.67 -35.67 0.21
CA ILE A 639 -5.68 -35.79 -0.83
C ILE A 639 -7.02 -35.55 -0.15
N ASN A 640 -7.75 -34.53 -0.59
CA ASN A 640 -9.05 -34.16 -0.03
C ASN A 640 -10.13 -34.79 -0.92
N MET A 641 -10.96 -35.65 -0.32
CA MET A 641 -11.99 -36.41 -1.02
C MET A 641 -13.38 -35.93 -0.57
N VAL A 642 -14.37 -35.99 -1.45
CA VAL A 642 -15.77 -35.82 -1.09
C VAL A 642 -16.24 -37.06 -0.31
N ALA A 643 -16.98 -36.87 0.78
CA ALA A 643 -17.55 -37.99 1.52
C ALA A 643 -18.74 -38.59 0.75
N HIS A 644 -18.93 -39.90 0.85
CA HIS A 644 -19.99 -40.58 0.10
C HIS A 644 -21.38 -40.02 0.49
N GLY A 645 -22.14 -39.54 -0.50
CA GLY A 645 -23.45 -38.90 -0.28
C GLY A 645 -23.41 -37.48 0.30
N ALA A 646 -22.23 -36.86 0.40
CA ALA A 646 -22.05 -35.48 0.84
C ALA A 646 -21.88 -34.54 -0.37
N ASP A 647 -22.31 -33.29 -0.21
CA ASP A 647 -22.12 -32.24 -1.20
C ASP A 647 -20.70 -31.67 -1.16
N GLU A 648 -20.29 -30.98 -2.23
CA GLU A 648 -18.99 -30.32 -2.40
C GLU A 648 -18.69 -29.26 -1.32
N ASP A 649 -19.73 -28.72 -0.68
CA ASP A 649 -19.61 -27.75 0.42
C ASP A 649 -19.30 -28.42 1.79
N THR A 650 -19.38 -29.74 1.86
CA THR A 650 -19.14 -30.50 3.10
C THR A 650 -17.63 -30.60 3.37
N PRO A 651 -17.17 -30.49 4.63
CA PRO A 651 -15.74 -30.60 4.95
C PRO A 651 -15.10 -31.87 4.37
N PRO A 652 -13.93 -31.77 3.71
CA PRO A 652 -13.35 -32.89 2.99
C PRO A 652 -12.87 -34.00 3.91
N HIS A 653 -12.99 -35.24 3.44
CA HIS A 653 -12.29 -36.38 4.02
C HIS A 653 -10.80 -36.32 3.62
N LYS A 654 -9.90 -36.32 4.59
CA LYS A 654 -8.46 -36.03 4.38
C LYS A 654 -7.63 -37.31 4.43
N ILE A 655 -7.10 -37.74 3.28
CA ILE A 655 -6.19 -38.88 3.19
C ILE A 655 -4.75 -38.37 3.09
N LYS A 656 -3.90 -38.72 4.06
CA LYS A 656 -2.47 -38.38 4.02
C LYS A 656 -1.66 -39.56 3.48
N LYS A 657 -0.87 -39.34 2.44
CA LYS A 657 0.04 -40.36 1.86
C LYS A 657 1.48 -39.85 1.79
N GLN A 658 2.42 -40.75 2.07
CA GLN A 658 3.84 -40.55 1.81
C GLN A 658 4.13 -40.93 0.35
N ILE A 659 4.80 -40.07 -0.42
CA ILE A 659 5.18 -40.36 -1.81
C ILE A 659 6.69 -40.56 -1.96
N SER A 660 7.11 -41.17 -3.07
CA SER A 660 8.53 -41.32 -3.41
C SER A 660 9.17 -39.95 -3.74
N GLN A 661 10.49 -39.88 -3.63
CA GLN A 661 11.24 -38.68 -4.01
C GLN A 661 11.09 -38.38 -5.51
N GLU A 662 11.16 -39.43 -6.34
CA GLU A 662 10.96 -39.33 -7.79
C GLU A 662 9.57 -38.76 -8.14
N ARG A 663 8.51 -39.22 -7.47
CA ARG A 663 7.15 -38.72 -7.70
C ARG A 663 7.01 -37.26 -7.31
N LEU A 664 7.59 -36.86 -6.18
CA LEU A 664 7.55 -35.47 -5.74
C LEU A 664 8.34 -34.56 -6.69
N ALA A 665 9.49 -35.01 -7.19
CA ALA A 665 10.29 -34.26 -8.17
C ALA A 665 9.54 -34.10 -9.50
N LYS A 666 8.94 -35.18 -10.03
CA LYS A 666 8.10 -35.14 -11.24
C LYS A 666 6.91 -34.20 -11.08
N LEU A 667 6.20 -34.28 -9.96
CA LEU A 667 5.12 -33.37 -9.62
C LEU A 667 5.58 -31.90 -9.61
N ALA A 668 6.69 -31.59 -8.93
CA ALA A 668 7.21 -30.23 -8.85
C ALA A 668 7.62 -29.69 -10.23
N SER A 669 8.30 -30.50 -11.03
CA SER A 669 8.69 -30.13 -12.40
C SER A 669 7.47 -29.89 -13.30
N SER A 670 6.54 -30.83 -13.34
CA SER A 670 5.33 -30.72 -14.17
C SER A 670 4.46 -29.54 -13.74
N LEU A 671 4.33 -29.29 -12.43
CA LEU A 671 3.57 -28.17 -11.89
C LEU A 671 4.15 -26.83 -12.34
N GLU A 672 5.45 -26.61 -12.14
CA GLU A 672 6.11 -25.38 -12.56
C GLU A 672 6.06 -25.17 -14.07
N GLU A 673 6.39 -26.19 -14.86
CA GLU A 673 6.36 -26.12 -16.33
C GLU A 673 4.96 -25.76 -16.84
N THR A 674 3.94 -26.42 -16.30
CA THR A 674 2.54 -26.15 -16.67
C THR A 674 2.13 -24.74 -16.28
N THR A 675 2.50 -24.28 -15.08
CA THR A 675 2.16 -22.92 -14.64
C THR A 675 2.88 -21.84 -15.44
N HIS A 676 4.15 -22.07 -15.81
CA HIS A 676 4.88 -21.16 -16.68
C HIS A 676 4.29 -21.14 -18.10
N ARG A 677 3.90 -22.30 -18.62
CA ARG A 677 3.19 -22.41 -19.90
C ARG A 677 1.87 -21.62 -19.86
N ASN A 678 1.08 -21.77 -18.80
CA ASN A 678 -0.17 -21.05 -18.67
C ASN A 678 0.03 -19.53 -18.59
N GLN A 679 1.07 -19.05 -17.89
CA GLN A 679 1.44 -17.64 -17.86
C GLN A 679 1.83 -17.06 -19.23
N LEU A 680 2.51 -17.87 -20.05
CA LEU A 680 2.85 -17.45 -21.41
C LEU A 680 1.60 -17.34 -22.29
N ILE A 681 0.66 -18.28 -22.13
CA ILE A 681 -0.60 -18.29 -22.89
C ILE A 681 -1.55 -17.17 -22.42
N ASP A 682 -1.62 -16.94 -21.12
CA ASP A 682 -2.51 -15.97 -20.48
C ASP A 682 -1.75 -15.18 -19.39
N GLN A 683 -1.57 -13.87 -19.62
CA GLN A 683 -0.86 -12.98 -18.70
C GLN A 683 -1.57 -12.84 -17.35
N ASP A 684 -2.89 -13.07 -17.30
CA ASP A 684 -3.69 -13.01 -16.07
C ASP A 684 -3.54 -14.29 -15.22
N ASP A 685 -3.03 -15.40 -15.78
CA ASP A 685 -2.65 -16.59 -15.00
C ASP A 685 -1.25 -16.46 -14.37
N SER A 686 -0.79 -15.22 -14.17
CA SER A 686 0.37 -14.93 -13.35
C SER A 686 0.21 -15.53 -11.95
N LEU A 687 1.26 -16.20 -11.49
CA LEU A 687 1.33 -16.75 -10.14
C LEU A 687 1.75 -15.61 -9.21
N GLU A 688 1.02 -15.42 -8.09
CA GLU A 688 1.53 -14.55 -7.02
C GLU A 688 2.92 -15.02 -6.58
N ALA A 689 3.82 -14.06 -6.33
CA ALA A 689 5.18 -14.35 -5.89
C ALA A 689 5.16 -14.97 -4.47
N ASP A 690 5.73 -16.17 -4.33
CA ASP A 690 5.85 -16.88 -3.07
C ASP A 690 7.21 -17.59 -3.02
N ALA A 691 8.19 -16.96 -2.37
CA ALA A 691 9.55 -17.49 -2.27
C ALA A 691 9.63 -18.83 -1.53
N ASP A 692 8.72 -19.10 -0.59
CA ASP A 692 8.71 -20.34 0.19
C ASP A 692 8.15 -21.51 -0.63
N ARG A 693 7.19 -21.23 -1.52
CA ARG A 693 6.71 -22.17 -2.53
C ARG A 693 7.85 -22.53 -3.48
N ASP A 694 8.50 -21.52 -4.06
CA ASP A 694 9.53 -21.72 -5.08
C ASP A 694 10.72 -22.50 -4.51
N ARG A 695 11.18 -22.10 -3.32
CA ARG A 695 12.23 -22.83 -2.59
C ARG A 695 11.81 -24.27 -2.27
N PHE A 696 10.55 -24.52 -1.94
CA PHE A 696 10.08 -25.88 -1.69
C PHE A 696 10.09 -26.74 -2.96
N LEU A 697 9.63 -26.19 -4.10
CA LEU A 697 9.59 -26.89 -5.38
C LEU A 697 11.00 -27.16 -5.94
N GLU A 698 11.91 -26.19 -5.82
CA GLU A 698 13.32 -26.40 -6.15
C GLU A 698 13.95 -27.52 -5.31
N ARG A 699 13.73 -27.51 -3.99
CA ARG A 699 14.21 -28.58 -3.10
C ARG A 699 13.56 -29.92 -3.44
N ALA A 700 12.29 -29.93 -3.87
CA ALA A 700 11.59 -31.14 -4.29
C ALA A 700 12.24 -31.76 -5.52
N ARG A 701 12.63 -30.96 -6.52
CA ARG A 701 13.34 -31.40 -7.73
C ARG A 701 14.70 -32.01 -7.44
N VAL A 702 15.49 -31.37 -6.59
CA VAL A 702 16.82 -31.85 -6.18
C VAL A 702 16.71 -33.00 -5.16
N GLY A 703 15.52 -33.27 -4.64
CA GLY A 703 15.28 -34.37 -3.70
C GLY A 703 15.66 -34.07 -2.24
N LEU A 704 15.83 -32.80 -1.88
CA LEU A 704 16.24 -32.33 -0.55
C LEU A 704 15.07 -32.08 0.41
N THR A 705 13.93 -32.75 0.17
CA THR A 705 12.67 -32.60 0.95
C THR A 705 12.49 -33.67 2.02
N GLY A 706 13.52 -34.49 2.30
CA GLY A 706 13.45 -35.55 3.31
C GLY A 706 13.29 -35.05 4.75
N LYS A 707 13.82 -33.86 5.08
CA LYS A 707 13.62 -33.21 6.38
C LYS A 707 12.57 -32.10 6.26
N THR A 708 11.57 -32.18 7.10
CA THR A 708 10.50 -31.21 7.20
C THR A 708 11.00 -29.93 7.91
N ASP A 709 10.86 -28.75 7.27
CA ASP A 709 11.28 -27.47 7.86
C ASP A 709 10.13 -26.85 8.66
N HIS A 710 10.17 -26.99 9.99
CA HIS A 710 9.09 -26.54 10.88
C HIS A 710 9.09 -25.03 11.18
N ARG A 711 10.00 -24.25 10.58
CA ARG A 711 10.04 -22.81 10.82
C ARG A 711 8.79 -22.12 10.23
N PRO A 712 8.13 -21.20 10.96
CA PRO A 712 6.98 -20.45 10.44
C PRO A 712 7.29 -19.65 9.16
N SER A 713 8.54 -19.23 9.00
CA SER A 713 9.05 -18.50 7.83
C SER A 713 9.41 -19.39 6.64
N ALA A 714 9.14 -20.68 6.72
CA ALA A 714 9.38 -21.64 5.65
C ALA A 714 8.06 -22.24 5.15
N GLN A 715 6.92 -21.60 5.44
CA GLN A 715 5.58 -22.09 5.15
C GLN A 715 4.96 -21.36 3.96
N SER A 716 4.66 -22.10 2.89
CA SER A 716 3.77 -21.63 1.84
C SER A 716 2.36 -22.19 2.03
N THR A 717 1.36 -21.31 1.94
CA THR A 717 -0.06 -21.67 1.83
C THR A 717 -0.61 -21.42 0.43
N TYR A 718 0.28 -21.40 -0.57
CA TYR A 718 -0.08 -21.07 -1.94
C TYR A 718 -1.17 -22.01 -2.47
N VAL A 719 -2.11 -21.47 -3.24
CA VAL A 719 -3.18 -22.25 -3.86
C VAL A 719 -3.12 -22.06 -5.36
N TYR A 720 -2.71 -23.11 -6.07
CA TYR A 720 -2.91 -23.23 -7.51
C TYR A 720 -4.40 -23.43 -7.76
N LYS A 721 -5.00 -22.40 -8.35
CA LYS A 721 -6.39 -22.36 -8.76
C LYS A 721 -6.47 -22.34 -10.26
N SER A 722 -7.56 -22.90 -10.77
CA SER A 722 -7.91 -22.76 -12.17
C SER A 722 -8.31 -21.31 -12.47
N MET A 723 -8.15 -20.85 -13.71
CA MET A 723 -8.60 -19.49 -14.09
C MET A 723 -10.12 -19.31 -13.88
N ARG A 724 -10.89 -20.38 -14.13
CA ARG A 724 -12.33 -20.42 -13.87
C ARG A 724 -12.64 -20.23 -12.38
N GLU A 725 -11.89 -20.86 -11.48
CA GLU A 725 -12.08 -20.72 -10.03
C GLU A 725 -11.63 -19.36 -9.49
N ARG A 726 -10.57 -18.77 -10.08
CA ARG A 726 -10.05 -17.47 -9.65
C ARG A 726 -11.03 -16.34 -9.95
N TYR A 727 -11.79 -16.43 -11.04
CA TYR A 727 -12.66 -15.36 -11.54
C TYR A 727 -14.15 -15.71 -11.67
N GLY A 728 -14.55 -16.95 -11.35
CA GLY A 728 -15.96 -17.39 -11.30
C GLY A 728 -16.62 -17.66 -12.66
N LEU A 729 -15.94 -17.40 -13.78
CA LEU A 729 -16.43 -17.57 -15.15
C LEU A 729 -15.27 -18.00 -16.06
N VAL A 730 -15.53 -18.76 -17.13
CA VAL A 730 -14.62 -18.75 -18.29
C VAL A 730 -14.78 -17.36 -18.90
N ARG A 731 -13.86 -16.45 -18.60
CA ARG A 731 -13.78 -15.22 -19.38
C ARG A 731 -13.51 -15.67 -20.82
N GLY A 732 -14.43 -15.36 -21.74
CA GLY A 732 -13.96 -14.94 -23.05
C GLY A 732 -12.95 -13.82 -22.79
N ARG A 733 -11.79 -13.87 -23.47
CA ARG A 733 -10.75 -12.83 -23.48
C ARG A 733 -11.35 -11.47 -23.12
N GLU A 734 -10.73 -10.75 -22.17
CA GLU A 734 -11.12 -9.42 -21.66
C GLU A 734 -12.29 -8.80 -22.43
N SER A 735 -13.42 -8.49 -21.77
CA SER A 735 -14.57 -7.80 -22.40
C SER A 735 -14.09 -6.90 -23.54
N ILE A 736 -14.37 -7.30 -24.79
CA ILE A 736 -13.89 -6.63 -26.01
C ILE A 736 -14.27 -5.13 -26.01
N LEU A 737 -15.27 -4.79 -25.19
CA LEU A 737 -15.76 -3.44 -25.00
C LEU A 737 -14.80 -2.60 -24.13
N PRO A 738 -14.41 -1.39 -24.58
CA PRO A 738 -13.47 -0.50 -23.88
C PRO A 738 -14.07 0.25 -22.68
N PHE A 739 -15.27 -0.14 -22.22
CA PHE A 739 -16.00 0.55 -21.15
C PHE A 739 -16.57 -0.41 -20.09
N ASP A 740 -16.59 0.06 -18.84
CA ASP A 740 -17.28 -0.55 -17.70
C ASP A 740 -18.61 0.14 -17.45
N LEU A 741 -19.66 -0.61 -17.09
CA LEU A 741 -20.92 0.00 -16.71
C LEU A 741 -20.90 0.28 -15.20
N VAL A 742 -20.88 1.57 -14.82
CA VAL A 742 -20.76 2.01 -13.42
C VAL A 742 -22.12 2.45 -12.91
N PHE A 743 -22.55 1.83 -11.81
CA PHE A 743 -23.69 2.27 -11.01
C PHE A 743 -23.15 3.09 -9.83
N GLN A 744 -23.30 4.42 -9.90
CA GLN A 744 -22.90 5.31 -8.82
C GLN A 744 -24.15 5.89 -8.15
N GLY A 745 -24.33 5.59 -6.87
CA GLY A 745 -25.34 6.21 -6.01
C GLY A 745 -24.67 6.93 -4.85
N ASN A 746 -24.97 8.21 -4.66
CA ASN A 746 -24.66 8.92 -3.41
C ASN A 746 -25.97 9.25 -2.68
N PHE A 747 -26.20 8.64 -1.52
CA PHE A 747 -27.38 8.93 -0.69
C PHE A 747 -27.42 10.39 -0.21
N GLN A 748 -26.26 11.07 -0.14
CA GLN A 748 -26.20 12.47 0.31
C GLN A 748 -26.71 13.47 -0.76
N ASP A 749 -26.62 13.10 -2.04
CA ASP A 749 -26.99 13.99 -3.16
C ASP A 749 -28.22 13.47 -3.93
N LEU A 750 -28.82 12.34 -3.51
CA LEU A 750 -29.91 11.62 -4.20
C LEU A 750 -29.63 11.30 -5.69
N GLY A 751 -28.39 11.46 -6.14
CA GLY A 751 -27.94 11.15 -7.50
C GLY A 751 -27.67 9.66 -7.63
N LEU A 752 -28.69 8.91 -8.04
CA LEU A 752 -28.51 7.61 -8.67
C LEU A 752 -28.13 7.86 -10.14
N GLY A 753 -27.14 7.14 -10.64
CA GLY A 753 -26.67 7.26 -12.02
C GLY A 753 -26.04 5.96 -12.51
N ALA A 754 -26.45 5.51 -13.68
CA ALA A 754 -25.77 4.44 -14.43
C ALA A 754 -25.15 5.06 -15.68
N PHE A 755 -23.86 4.85 -15.90
CA PHE A 755 -23.18 5.35 -17.09
C PHE A 755 -22.03 4.45 -17.52
N PRO A 756 -21.73 4.37 -18.83
CA PRO A 756 -20.52 3.74 -19.31
C PRO A 756 -19.31 4.56 -18.88
N ARG A 757 -18.28 3.89 -18.38
CA ARG A 757 -17.00 4.45 -17.97
C ARG A 757 -15.91 3.82 -18.83
N TRP A 758 -15.29 4.61 -19.69
CA TRP A 758 -14.10 4.19 -20.43
C TRP A 758 -12.97 3.82 -19.47
N ARG A 759 -12.34 2.67 -19.72
CA ARG A 759 -11.24 2.16 -18.88
C ARG A 759 -9.98 2.98 -19.08
N LEU A 760 -9.33 3.34 -17.98
CA LEU A 760 -8.00 3.95 -18.05
C LEU A 760 -6.98 2.85 -18.34
N PRO A 761 -5.94 3.10 -19.16
CA PRO A 761 -4.85 2.16 -19.32
C PRO A 761 -4.18 1.92 -17.97
N GLU A 762 -3.78 0.67 -17.70
CA GLU A 762 -3.13 0.31 -16.46
C GLU A 762 -1.76 0.98 -16.35
N GLU A 763 -1.43 1.49 -15.14
CA GLU A 763 -0.09 1.99 -14.88
C GLU A 763 0.90 0.83 -14.97
N THR A 764 1.98 1.03 -15.71
CA THR A 764 2.98 -0.03 -15.86
C THR A 764 3.84 -0.18 -14.61
N PRO A 765 4.41 -1.36 -14.35
CA PRO A 765 5.16 -1.63 -13.13
C PRO A 765 6.32 -0.65 -12.90
N ASP A 766 6.87 -0.07 -13.97
CA ASP A 766 7.97 0.90 -13.98
C ASP A 766 7.50 2.37 -13.87
N ALA A 767 6.19 2.66 -13.93
CA ALA A 767 5.66 4.03 -13.94
C ALA A 767 6.09 4.88 -12.74
N PHE A 768 6.40 4.24 -11.60
CA PHE A 768 6.90 4.93 -10.40
C PHE A 768 8.28 5.57 -10.62
N LEU A 769 9.12 5.03 -11.50
CA LEU A 769 10.45 5.60 -11.83
C LEU A 769 10.33 6.93 -12.58
N TYR A 770 9.17 7.19 -13.19
CA TYR A 770 8.93 8.35 -14.05
C TYR A 770 8.09 9.43 -13.38
N LYS A 771 7.59 9.24 -12.14
CA LYS A 771 6.80 10.21 -11.39
C LYS A 771 7.70 11.28 -10.77
#